data_AF-A0A2V5NCX7-F1
#
_entry.id   AF-A0A2V5NCX7-F1
#
_cell.length_a   1.000
_cell.length_b   1.000
_cell.length_c   1.000
_cell.angle_alpha   90.00
_cell.angle_beta   90.00
_cell.angle_gamma   90.00
#
_symmetry.space_group_name_H-M   'P 1'
#
loop_
_entity.id
_entity.type
_entity.pdbx_description
1 polymer ?
#
loop_
_entity_poly.entity_id
_entity_poly.type
_entity_poly.pdbx_seq_one_letter_code
_entity_poly.pdbx_strand_id
1 'polypeptide(L)'
;MIMCRSLLLFLALVSLVYGERINHEGRILGPAPVVTTPTLFNTPAADTIVSAMQIMPRDNSWNEDISRRPVLPNSDVMIAQIKSDLGTRQTLQPFYEMNYALVPDNQPRVPIPFLDYPDESDLDGGAYPSGSYPIPANQPIETWPRGTGNLTLQQWQMDANNNGGDRHGIMVAPGAGSVWETWQMKLTQAGWQASNGAKFNLNSNALRPAGWTSGDAAGLSMFVATVRYDECERGMVEHALRLVVKRTRKEYIYPATHYASSIPATSTNYPAMGQRLRLKTGFAIPGSWTVEEKAVLLALKKYGAIVADNGNFFSVSVCPDDRFSSSAFSHLATIDISNFEVIQTTGPAEGPRSPGAPSVDAGPDQFLEWPANISLSGSVNDPSGHASFLWKVYSGPAGVSFANANQAATTATINAPGTYTFLLSADDGTHAVAYDATAVRVTGRNALANLSTRVPVGTASNVAIAGFIVTGNTAKQVVVRGLGPSLASVGVQGALSDPVLELHDASGSLLASNNDWQQSQAQALRDANLAPPDNLESAILATLAPGAYTAILRGNGNATGIGLVEVYDLQASASSKLGNLSTRGLVGSAQNVMIGGTIVTGPDTARVVFRALGPSLAAVGIQNPLGDPQLDLFDANGGKISSNNNWKDSQQAAIASAGLAPANDLESAILADLVPGNYTAVVSGVNGANGVALVEAYHLQ
;
A
#
# COMPACT_ATOMS: atom_id res chain seq x y z
N MET A 1 -21.14 19.93 -39.42
CA MET A 1 -21.02 18.67 -40.19
C MET A 1 -19.57 18.59 -40.63
N ILE A 2 -18.70 17.78 -40.02
CA ILE A 2 -18.71 16.31 -39.99
C ILE A 2 -18.18 15.84 -38.62
N MET A 3 -18.96 14.98 -37.95
CA MET A 3 -18.53 14.25 -36.76
C MET A 3 -17.64 13.07 -37.19
N CYS A 4 -16.45 12.94 -36.63
CA CYS A 4 -15.71 11.68 -36.64
C CYS A 4 -15.65 11.17 -35.20
N ARG A 5 -16.46 10.15 -34.91
CA ARG A 5 -16.47 9.40 -33.66
C ARG A 5 -15.23 8.51 -33.62
N SER A 6 -14.26 8.86 -32.78
CA SER A 6 -13.23 7.92 -32.32
C SER A 6 -13.52 7.59 -30.86
N LEU A 7 -14.14 6.43 -30.66
CA LEU A 7 -14.33 5.81 -29.36
C LEU A 7 -12.95 5.29 -28.90
N LEU A 8 -12.14 6.15 -28.27
CA LEU A 8 -10.95 5.71 -27.55
C LEU A 8 -11.38 5.23 -26.17
N LEU A 9 -11.24 3.92 -25.99
CA LEU A 9 -11.38 3.23 -24.72
C LEU A 9 -10.29 3.77 -23.78
N PHE A 10 -10.67 4.68 -22.88
CA PHE A 10 -9.83 5.08 -21.76
C PHE A 10 -9.70 3.88 -20.82
N LEU A 11 -8.56 3.18 -20.87
CA LEU A 11 -8.10 2.44 -19.70
C LEU A 11 -7.57 3.49 -18.72
N ALA A 12 -8.47 4.13 -17.98
CA ALA A 12 -8.07 4.71 -16.72
C ALA A 12 -7.54 3.55 -15.88
N LEU A 13 -6.24 3.54 -15.55
CA LEU A 13 -5.79 2.85 -14.36
C LEU A 13 -6.45 3.58 -13.18
N VAL A 14 -7.72 3.28 -12.95
CA VAL A 14 -8.28 3.36 -11.61
C VAL A 14 -7.43 2.35 -10.84
N SER A 15 -6.50 2.85 -10.03
CA SER A 15 -6.01 2.08 -8.91
C SER A 15 -7.26 1.67 -8.14
N LEU A 16 -7.73 0.44 -8.39
CA LEU A 16 -8.74 -0.21 -7.56
C LEU A 16 -8.14 -0.15 -6.16
N VAL A 17 -8.68 0.74 -5.34
CA VAL A 17 -8.25 0.93 -3.97
C VAL A 17 -8.81 -0.27 -3.23
N TYR A 18 -8.05 -1.36 -3.23
CA TYR A 18 -8.35 -2.55 -2.44
C TYR A 18 -8.16 -2.16 -0.98
N GLY A 19 -9.19 -2.34 -0.15
CA GLY A 19 -9.06 -2.21 1.29
C GLY A 19 -7.89 -3.06 1.80
N GLU A 20 -7.21 -2.56 2.83
CA GLU A 20 -6.00 -3.17 3.37
C GLU A 20 -6.24 -4.64 3.75
N ARG A 21 -5.42 -5.56 3.20
CA ARG A 21 -5.45 -6.96 3.63
C ARG A 21 -4.99 -7.04 5.07
N ILE A 22 -5.84 -7.59 5.93
CA ILE A 22 -5.55 -7.73 7.36
C ILE A 22 -5.66 -9.21 7.78
N ASN A 23 -4.80 -9.64 8.71
CA ASN A 23 -4.87 -11.00 9.26
C ASN A 23 -5.83 -11.08 10.45
N HIS A 24 -5.97 -12.27 11.03
CA HIS A 24 -6.80 -12.50 12.21
C HIS A 24 -6.27 -11.84 13.50
N GLU A 25 -5.01 -11.41 13.53
CA GLU A 25 -4.38 -10.64 14.62
C GLU A 25 -4.49 -9.12 14.46
N GLY A 26 -5.17 -8.66 13.41
CA GLY A 26 -5.29 -7.23 13.13
C GLY A 26 -4.02 -6.60 12.55
N ARG A 27 -3.10 -7.41 12.02
CA ARG A 27 -1.87 -6.99 11.33
C ARG A 27 -2.15 -6.77 9.85
N ILE A 28 -1.72 -5.61 9.34
CA ILE A 28 -1.81 -5.30 7.91
C ILE A 28 -0.77 -6.13 7.15
N LEU A 29 -1.23 -6.85 6.14
CA LEU A 29 -0.45 -7.76 5.31
C LEU A 29 0.09 -7.09 4.04
N GLY A 30 -0.47 -5.93 3.67
CA GLY A 30 -0.18 -5.28 2.40
C GLY A 30 -0.61 -6.11 1.18
N PRO A 31 -0.02 -5.85 0.01
CA PRO A 31 -0.33 -6.57 -1.23
C PRO A 31 -0.12 -8.09 -1.10
N ALA A 32 -0.87 -8.87 -1.88
CA ALA A 32 -0.63 -10.31 -1.97
C ALA A 32 0.81 -10.58 -2.46
N PRO A 33 1.57 -11.46 -1.79
CA PRO A 33 2.96 -11.70 -2.18
C PRO A 33 3.04 -12.42 -3.52
N VAL A 34 4.04 -12.05 -4.33
CA VAL A 34 4.33 -12.70 -5.62
C VAL A 34 5.63 -13.48 -5.49
N VAL A 35 5.59 -14.76 -5.84
CA VAL A 35 6.77 -15.61 -5.97
C VAL A 35 7.09 -15.76 -7.44
N THR A 36 8.31 -15.40 -7.84
CA THR A 36 8.77 -15.48 -9.24
C THR A 36 9.79 -16.59 -9.46
N THR A 37 10.47 -17.02 -8.39
CA THR A 37 11.43 -18.13 -8.41
C THR A 37 11.30 -18.98 -7.15
N PRO A 38 11.59 -20.29 -7.22
CA PRO A 38 11.60 -21.15 -6.04
C PRO A 38 12.52 -20.63 -4.94
N THR A 39 11.96 -20.39 -3.77
CA THR A 39 12.64 -19.76 -2.63
C THR A 39 12.56 -20.65 -1.41
N LEU A 40 13.71 -20.92 -0.78
CA LEU A 40 13.79 -21.73 0.44
C LEU A 40 13.32 -20.93 1.66
N PHE A 41 12.69 -21.64 2.60
CA PHE A 41 12.16 -21.10 3.85
C PHE A 41 13.17 -20.27 4.66
N ASN A 42 14.45 -20.62 4.63
CA ASN A 42 15.50 -20.01 5.46
C ASN A 42 16.12 -18.75 4.83
N THR A 43 15.31 -17.91 4.19
CA THR A 43 15.78 -16.69 3.51
C THR A 43 14.94 -15.47 3.87
N PRO A 44 15.52 -14.24 3.90
CA PRO A 44 14.75 -13.02 4.13
C PRO A 44 13.62 -12.78 3.10
N ALA A 45 13.80 -13.28 1.87
CA ALA A 45 12.79 -13.23 0.83
C ALA A 45 11.58 -14.10 1.19
N ALA A 46 11.81 -15.33 1.69
CA ALA A 46 10.74 -16.19 2.18
C ALA A 46 10.01 -15.54 3.35
N ASP A 47 10.72 -14.96 4.32
CA ASP A 47 10.11 -14.27 5.48
C ASP A 47 9.17 -13.14 5.03
N THR A 48 9.61 -12.33 4.05
CA THR A 48 8.78 -11.25 3.46
C THR A 48 7.52 -11.82 2.81
N ILE A 49 7.64 -12.94 2.10
CA ILE A 49 6.49 -13.58 1.44
C ILE A 49 5.50 -14.13 2.48
N VAL A 50 5.95 -14.98 3.41
CA VAL A 50 5.04 -15.63 4.36
C VAL A 50 4.45 -14.64 5.37
N SER A 51 5.16 -13.57 5.72
CA SER A 51 4.62 -12.51 6.58
C SER A 51 3.49 -11.71 5.91
N ALA A 52 3.43 -11.66 4.57
CA ALA A 52 2.35 -11.02 3.81
C ALA A 52 1.16 -11.95 3.51
N MET A 53 1.21 -13.22 3.95
CA MET A 53 0.16 -14.20 3.75
C MET A 53 -0.86 -14.18 4.91
N GLN A 54 -2.13 -14.37 4.58
CA GLN A 54 -3.11 -14.92 5.52
C GLN A 54 -3.15 -16.43 5.25
N ILE A 55 -2.49 -17.21 6.11
CA ILE A 55 -2.43 -18.67 5.98
C ILE A 55 -3.68 -19.25 6.64
N MET A 56 -4.49 -19.96 5.85
CA MET A 56 -5.86 -20.38 6.18
C MET A 56 -6.83 -19.20 6.37
N PRO A 57 -8.14 -19.38 6.16
CA PRO A 57 -9.12 -18.33 6.48
C PRO A 57 -9.04 -17.87 7.94
N ARG A 58 -9.47 -16.63 8.20
CA ARG A 58 -9.47 -16.08 9.57
C ARG A 58 -10.38 -16.88 10.50
N ASP A 59 -11.43 -17.51 9.98
CA ASP A 59 -12.36 -18.37 10.72
C ASP A 59 -11.94 -19.85 10.73
N ASN A 60 -10.70 -20.16 10.34
CA ASN A 60 -10.19 -21.52 10.35
C ASN A 60 -9.75 -21.96 11.76
N SER A 61 -9.85 -23.26 12.05
CA SER A 61 -9.37 -23.89 13.30
C SER A 61 -7.90 -23.63 13.62
N TRP A 62 -7.05 -23.45 12.60
CA TRP A 62 -5.63 -23.11 12.80
C TRP A 62 -5.45 -21.70 13.36
N ASN A 63 -6.34 -20.77 12.99
CA ASN A 63 -6.28 -19.36 13.41
C ASN A 63 -7.18 -19.08 14.63
N GLU A 64 -7.76 -20.13 15.22
CA GLU A 64 -8.69 -20.01 16.35
C GLU A 64 -8.04 -19.59 17.66
N ASP A 65 -8.41 -18.40 18.16
CA ASP A 65 -8.16 -18.03 19.55
C ASP A 65 -9.04 -18.88 20.47
N ILE A 66 -8.41 -19.84 21.12
CA ILE A 66 -9.02 -20.75 22.07
C ILE A 66 -8.73 -20.35 23.52
N SER A 67 -8.13 -19.20 23.79
CA SER A 67 -7.74 -18.79 25.15
C SER A 67 -8.93 -18.68 26.11
N ARG A 68 -10.12 -18.41 25.56
CA ARG A 68 -11.40 -18.26 26.28
C ARG A 68 -12.28 -19.52 26.22
N ARG A 69 -11.87 -20.57 25.49
CA ARG A 69 -12.62 -21.83 25.38
C ARG A 69 -12.70 -22.57 26.73
N PRO A 70 -13.80 -23.29 27.02
CA PRO A 70 -13.88 -24.13 28.20
C PRO A 70 -12.90 -25.30 28.15
N VAL A 71 -12.40 -25.69 29.32
CA VAL A 71 -11.59 -26.89 29.50
C VAL A 71 -12.49 -28.13 29.32
N LEU A 72 -11.97 -29.16 28.65
CA LEU A 72 -12.66 -30.43 28.48
C LEU A 72 -12.85 -31.11 29.85
N PRO A 73 -14.04 -31.61 30.22
CA PRO A 73 -14.29 -32.15 31.56
C PRO A 73 -13.33 -33.26 32.01
N ASN A 74 -12.80 -34.07 31.09
CA ASN A 74 -11.82 -35.13 31.38
C ASN A 74 -10.35 -34.72 31.11
N SER A 75 -10.05 -33.43 31.00
CA SER A 75 -8.71 -32.91 30.69
C SER A 75 -7.63 -33.48 31.60
N ASP A 76 -7.81 -33.46 32.92
CA ASP A 76 -6.79 -33.94 33.87
C ASP A 76 -6.47 -35.42 33.69
N VAL A 77 -7.49 -36.23 33.41
CA VAL A 77 -7.32 -37.68 33.17
C VAL A 77 -6.56 -37.91 31.86
N MET A 78 -6.87 -37.15 30.81
CA MET A 78 -6.18 -37.25 29.52
C MET A 78 -4.72 -36.77 29.61
N ILE A 79 -4.44 -35.69 30.36
CA ILE A 79 -3.08 -35.23 30.63
C ILE A 79 -2.28 -36.29 31.40
N ALA A 80 -2.87 -36.91 32.43
CA ALA A 80 -2.25 -37.99 33.16
C ALA A 80 -1.94 -39.21 32.26
N GLN A 81 -2.84 -39.55 31.33
CA GLN A 81 -2.64 -40.62 30.36
C GLN A 81 -1.46 -40.31 29.41
N ILE A 82 -1.40 -39.11 28.82
CA ILE A 82 -0.29 -38.68 27.95
C ILE A 82 1.06 -38.79 28.69
N LYS A 83 1.11 -38.34 29.95
CA LYS A 83 2.30 -38.46 30.80
C LYS A 83 2.69 -39.92 31.05
N SER A 84 1.71 -40.75 31.40
CA SER A 84 1.93 -42.18 31.66
C SER A 84 2.51 -42.91 30.46
N ASP A 85 2.04 -42.60 29.25
CA ASP A 85 2.56 -43.23 28.03
C ASP A 85 4.04 -42.93 27.81
N LEU A 86 4.51 -41.72 28.13
CA LEU A 86 5.89 -41.26 27.89
C LEU A 86 6.92 -41.75 28.93
N GLY A 87 6.47 -42.25 30.08
CA GLY A 87 7.38 -42.66 31.15
C GLY A 87 8.13 -41.48 31.76
N THR A 88 9.43 -41.34 31.50
CA THR A 88 10.29 -40.33 32.13
C THR A 88 10.40 -39.01 31.35
N ARG A 89 10.14 -38.99 30.04
CA ARG A 89 10.26 -37.78 29.18
C ARG A 89 8.92 -37.03 29.10
N GLN A 90 8.47 -36.50 30.23
CA GLN A 90 7.15 -35.87 30.39
C GLN A 90 7.16 -34.34 30.20
N THR A 91 8.02 -33.83 29.32
CA THR A 91 8.15 -32.41 29.03
C THR A 91 8.00 -32.10 27.54
N LEU A 92 7.59 -30.87 27.22
CA LEU A 92 7.47 -30.38 25.85
C LEU A 92 8.80 -30.45 25.10
N GLN A 93 8.80 -30.93 23.86
CA GLN A 93 10.00 -31.01 23.03
C GLN A 93 9.83 -30.15 21.76
N PRO A 94 10.81 -29.30 21.39
CA PRO A 94 10.87 -28.79 20.04
C PRO A 94 11.33 -29.92 19.10
N PHE A 95 10.62 -30.13 18.00
CA PHE A 95 11.01 -31.10 16.99
C PHE A 95 11.32 -30.41 15.66
N TYR A 96 12.61 -30.36 15.30
CA TYR A 96 13.11 -29.68 14.10
C TYR A 96 12.95 -30.58 12.87
N GLU A 97 11.78 -30.54 12.24
CA GLU A 97 11.40 -31.52 11.21
C GLU A 97 10.89 -30.84 9.92
N MET A 98 9.83 -30.02 9.99
CA MET A 98 9.11 -29.56 8.79
C MET A 98 9.76 -28.34 8.14
N ASN A 99 10.17 -28.47 6.88
CA ASN A 99 10.67 -27.38 6.05
C ASN A 99 9.86 -27.26 4.75
N TYR A 100 10.00 -26.13 4.03
CA TYR A 100 9.22 -25.88 2.82
C TYR A 100 9.99 -25.08 1.77
N ALA A 101 9.55 -25.21 0.51
CA ALA A 101 9.92 -24.30 -0.56
C ALA A 101 8.69 -23.50 -1.01
N LEU A 102 8.88 -22.20 -1.18
CA LEU A 102 7.91 -21.33 -1.84
C LEU A 102 8.14 -21.43 -3.35
N VAL A 103 7.08 -21.65 -4.13
CA VAL A 103 7.15 -21.82 -5.59
C VAL A 103 6.27 -20.80 -6.31
N PRO A 104 6.64 -20.36 -7.52
CA PRO A 104 5.79 -19.51 -8.33
C PRO A 104 4.53 -20.27 -8.79
N ASP A 105 3.43 -19.56 -9.07
CA ASP A 105 2.17 -20.19 -9.51
C ASP A 105 2.31 -20.96 -10.82
N ASN A 106 3.28 -20.58 -11.66
CA ASN A 106 3.61 -21.25 -12.91
C ASN A 106 4.79 -22.24 -12.77
N GLN A 107 5.12 -22.68 -11.56
CA GLN A 107 6.17 -23.67 -11.32
C GLN A 107 5.92 -24.93 -12.17
N PRO A 108 6.92 -25.39 -12.96
CA PRO A 108 6.80 -26.64 -13.70
C PRO A 108 6.39 -27.81 -12.81
N ARG A 109 5.37 -28.54 -13.25
CA ARG A 109 4.86 -29.71 -12.53
C ARG A 109 5.61 -30.96 -12.96
N VAL A 110 5.89 -31.84 -12.01
CA VAL A 110 6.63 -33.09 -12.20
C VAL A 110 5.74 -34.26 -11.78
N PRO A 111 5.70 -35.36 -12.57
CA PRO A 111 5.05 -36.59 -12.14
C PRO A 111 5.69 -37.15 -10.87
N ILE A 112 4.87 -37.57 -9.90
CA ILE A 112 5.30 -38.20 -8.66
C ILE A 112 4.42 -39.43 -8.38
N PRO A 113 4.92 -40.67 -8.54
CA PRO A 113 4.20 -41.88 -8.16
C PRO A 113 4.00 -41.95 -6.64
N PHE A 114 2.78 -42.30 -6.23
CA PHE A 114 2.46 -42.61 -4.83
C PHE A 114 2.47 -44.12 -4.61
N LEU A 115 3.26 -44.60 -3.65
CA LEU A 115 3.57 -46.02 -3.51
C LEU A 115 2.68 -46.77 -2.52
N ASP A 116 2.40 -46.18 -1.35
CA ASP A 116 1.72 -46.88 -0.25
C ASP A 116 0.25 -46.47 -0.11
N TYR A 117 -0.05 -45.18 -0.31
CA TYR A 117 -1.40 -44.63 -0.17
C TYR A 117 -1.85 -43.84 -1.42
N PRO A 118 -1.77 -44.41 -2.64
CA PRO A 118 -2.22 -43.71 -3.85
C PRO A 118 -3.74 -43.42 -3.84
N ASP A 119 -4.53 -44.26 -3.16
CA ASP A 119 -5.99 -44.12 -3.06
C ASP A 119 -6.43 -43.04 -2.05
N GLU A 120 -5.49 -42.55 -1.22
CA GLU A 120 -5.70 -41.47 -0.25
C GLU A 120 -4.86 -40.23 -0.62
N SER A 121 -4.46 -40.11 -1.88
CA SER A 121 -3.59 -39.04 -2.38
C SER A 121 -4.28 -38.14 -3.41
N ASP A 122 -3.96 -36.85 -3.39
CA ASP A 122 -4.41 -35.90 -4.41
C ASP A 122 -3.52 -35.99 -5.65
N LEU A 123 -4.09 -36.41 -6.78
CA LEU A 123 -3.29 -36.51 -8.02
C LEU A 123 -3.04 -35.13 -8.67
N ASP A 124 -3.89 -34.14 -8.39
CA ASP A 124 -3.85 -32.74 -8.86
C ASP A 124 -3.41 -32.58 -10.34
N GLY A 125 -4.15 -33.21 -11.24
CA GLY A 125 -3.89 -33.21 -12.69
C GLY A 125 -2.98 -34.34 -13.19
N GLY A 126 -2.49 -35.19 -12.29
CA GLY A 126 -1.80 -36.44 -12.61
C GLY A 126 -2.74 -37.57 -13.02
N ALA A 127 -2.17 -38.74 -13.30
CA ALA A 127 -2.89 -39.96 -13.65
C ALA A 127 -2.52 -41.07 -12.66
N TYR A 128 -3.53 -41.76 -12.12
CA TYR A 128 -3.34 -42.78 -11.09
C TYR A 128 -2.27 -43.82 -11.49
N PRO A 129 -1.33 -44.18 -10.59
CA PRO A 129 -1.22 -43.78 -9.18
C PRO A 129 -0.32 -42.54 -8.95
N SER A 130 -0.04 -41.77 -10.01
CA SER A 130 0.90 -40.64 -9.95
C SER A 130 0.21 -39.29 -9.88
N GLY A 131 0.65 -38.47 -8.92
CA GLY A 131 0.34 -37.05 -8.90
C GLY A 131 1.17 -36.26 -9.91
N SER A 132 0.81 -34.99 -10.11
CA SER A 132 1.60 -34.02 -10.88
C SER A 132 1.86 -32.81 -9.99
N TYR A 133 3.00 -32.70 -9.32
CA TYR A 133 3.21 -31.67 -8.26
C TYR A 133 4.25 -30.62 -8.69
N PRO A 134 4.15 -29.34 -8.22
CA PRO A 134 5.08 -28.26 -8.58
C PRO A 134 6.40 -28.36 -7.81
N ILE A 135 7.15 -29.45 -8.00
CA ILE A 135 8.36 -29.76 -7.24
C ILE A 135 9.54 -28.96 -7.82
N PRO A 136 10.16 -28.04 -7.06
CA PRO A 136 11.34 -27.31 -7.53
C PRO A 136 12.61 -28.15 -7.37
N ALA A 137 13.67 -27.84 -8.14
CA ALA A 137 14.94 -28.56 -8.05
C ALA A 137 15.60 -28.45 -6.66
N ASN A 138 15.37 -27.33 -5.97
CA ASN A 138 15.85 -27.08 -4.61
C ASN A 138 14.87 -27.55 -3.52
N GLN A 139 13.95 -28.48 -3.79
CA GLN A 139 12.99 -28.96 -2.79
C GLN A 139 13.71 -29.46 -1.52
N PRO A 140 13.53 -28.81 -0.35
CA PRO A 140 14.05 -29.35 0.90
C PRO A 140 13.23 -30.57 1.30
N ILE A 141 13.90 -31.51 1.95
CA ILE A 141 13.29 -32.67 2.58
C ILE A 141 13.50 -32.52 4.08
N GLU A 142 12.52 -32.95 4.87
CA GLU A 142 12.48 -32.92 6.33
C GLU A 142 13.85 -32.98 7.00
N THR A 143 13.99 -32.20 8.07
CA THR A 143 15.20 -31.89 8.85
C THR A 143 16.22 -31.00 8.14
N TRP A 144 16.34 -31.01 6.81
CA TRP A 144 17.30 -30.15 6.11
C TRP A 144 17.13 -28.66 6.44
N PRO A 145 18.23 -27.88 6.66
CA PRO A 145 19.63 -28.31 6.64
C PRO A 145 20.12 -28.96 7.95
N ARG A 146 19.33 -28.92 9.03
CA ARG A 146 19.71 -29.49 10.34
C ARG A 146 19.73 -31.02 10.31
N GLY A 147 20.61 -31.63 11.10
CA GLY A 147 20.64 -33.10 11.25
C GLY A 147 21.07 -33.90 10.01
N THR A 148 21.45 -33.23 8.91
CA THR A 148 21.85 -33.88 7.65
C THR A 148 23.35 -34.19 7.54
N GLY A 149 24.14 -33.79 8.54
CA GLY A 149 25.59 -33.93 8.53
C GLY A 149 26.25 -33.07 7.44
N ASN A 150 27.12 -33.68 6.62
CA ASN A 150 27.81 -33.01 5.51
C ASN A 150 27.17 -33.29 4.15
N LEU A 151 25.96 -33.86 4.11
CA LEU A 151 25.29 -34.19 2.87
C LEU A 151 24.82 -32.92 2.16
N THR A 152 25.06 -32.85 0.85
CA THR A 152 24.44 -31.84 -0.01
C THR A 152 22.93 -32.03 -0.03
N LEU A 153 22.18 -30.97 -0.38
CA LEU A 153 20.72 -31.08 -0.54
C LEU A 153 20.33 -32.23 -1.48
N GLN A 154 21.00 -32.36 -2.63
CA GLN A 154 20.70 -33.44 -3.57
C GLN A 154 20.97 -34.84 -2.98
N GLN A 155 22.08 -35.02 -2.26
CA GLN A 155 22.35 -36.29 -1.58
C GLN A 155 21.31 -36.58 -0.49
N TRP A 156 20.83 -35.55 0.21
CA TRP A 156 19.75 -35.69 1.16
C TRP A 156 18.44 -36.05 0.48
N GLN A 157 18.06 -35.38 -0.61
CA GLN A 157 16.88 -35.70 -1.44
C GLN A 157 16.90 -37.16 -1.94
N MET A 158 18.09 -37.67 -2.30
CA MET A 158 18.29 -39.04 -2.76
C MET A 158 18.40 -40.07 -1.62
N ASP A 159 18.37 -39.64 -0.35
CA ASP A 159 18.57 -40.52 0.81
C ASP A 159 19.88 -41.33 0.68
N ALA A 160 20.96 -40.66 0.31
CA ALA A 160 22.23 -41.29 -0.07
C ALA A 160 22.89 -42.09 1.06
N ASN A 161 22.55 -41.79 2.32
CA ASN A 161 23.02 -42.53 3.50
C ASN A 161 22.03 -43.59 3.98
N ASN A 162 20.90 -43.78 3.28
CA ASN A 162 19.85 -44.74 3.63
C ASN A 162 19.36 -44.56 5.08
N ASN A 163 19.15 -43.31 5.49
CA ASN A 163 18.64 -42.96 6.81
C ASN A 163 17.14 -43.31 6.94
N GLY A 164 16.42 -43.32 5.82
CA GLY A 164 14.97 -43.51 5.82
C GLY A 164 14.26 -42.35 6.54
N GLY A 165 13.23 -42.68 7.33
CA GLY A 165 12.41 -41.71 8.07
C GLY A 165 11.20 -41.21 7.30
N ASP A 166 10.52 -40.21 7.85
CA ASP A 166 9.28 -39.69 7.28
C ASP A 166 9.50 -38.84 6.03
N ARG A 167 10.65 -38.16 5.93
CA ARG A 167 11.14 -37.47 4.72
C ARG A 167 10.06 -36.63 4.05
N HIS A 168 9.39 -35.80 4.83
CA HIS A 168 8.36 -34.89 4.34
C HIS A 168 8.91 -33.89 3.31
N GLY A 169 8.14 -33.65 2.25
CA GLY A 169 8.37 -32.57 1.30
C GLY A 169 7.16 -31.65 1.22
N ILE A 170 7.39 -30.34 1.34
CA ILE A 170 6.35 -29.30 1.35
C ILE A 170 6.65 -28.25 0.27
N MET A 171 5.69 -28.03 -0.63
CA MET A 171 5.72 -27.00 -1.67
C MET A 171 4.55 -26.04 -1.47
N VAL A 172 4.82 -24.74 -1.33
CA VAL A 172 3.78 -23.73 -1.12
C VAL A 172 3.77 -22.80 -2.32
N ALA A 173 2.61 -22.58 -2.94
CA ALA A 173 2.39 -21.55 -3.95
C ALA A 173 1.56 -20.41 -3.33
N PRO A 174 2.19 -19.33 -2.84
CA PRO A 174 1.50 -18.24 -2.15
C PRO A 174 0.44 -17.53 -3.00
N GLY A 175 0.72 -17.30 -4.30
CA GLY A 175 -0.20 -16.60 -5.20
C GLY A 175 -1.47 -17.41 -5.47
N ALA A 176 -1.32 -18.71 -5.72
CA ALA A 176 -2.42 -19.65 -5.88
C ALA A 176 -3.11 -20.02 -4.55
N GLY A 177 -2.50 -19.68 -3.39
CA GLY A 177 -2.97 -20.09 -2.08
C GLY A 177 -3.07 -21.62 -1.93
N SER A 178 -2.07 -22.35 -2.43
CA SER A 178 -2.07 -23.82 -2.40
C SER A 178 -0.79 -24.35 -1.78
N VAL A 179 -0.89 -25.48 -1.08
CA VAL A 179 0.26 -26.23 -0.58
C VAL A 179 0.13 -27.71 -0.93
N TRP A 180 1.26 -28.32 -1.29
CA TRP A 180 1.39 -29.75 -1.56
C TRP A 180 2.38 -30.35 -0.58
N GLU A 181 2.00 -31.48 0.01
CA GLU A 181 2.75 -32.13 1.08
C GLU A 181 2.84 -33.62 0.82
N THR A 182 3.94 -34.25 1.24
CA THR A 182 4.23 -35.66 0.95
C THR A 182 4.82 -36.36 2.16
N TRP A 183 4.68 -37.67 2.20
CA TRP A 183 5.37 -38.58 3.13
C TRP A 183 6.29 -39.51 2.35
N GLN A 184 7.46 -39.78 2.91
CA GLN A 184 8.59 -40.54 2.34
C GLN A 184 9.06 -40.05 0.97
N MET A 185 9.18 -38.74 0.78
CA MET A 185 9.60 -38.17 -0.48
C MET A 185 11.09 -38.47 -0.76
N LYS A 186 11.37 -38.97 -1.97
CA LYS A 186 12.72 -39.35 -2.40
C LYS A 186 12.94 -39.08 -3.88
N LEU A 187 14.12 -38.55 -4.20
CA LEU A 187 14.60 -38.42 -5.57
C LEU A 187 15.35 -39.68 -5.98
N THR A 188 14.85 -40.39 -6.99
CA THR A 188 15.50 -41.57 -7.57
C THR A 188 16.10 -41.24 -8.95
N GLN A 189 16.78 -42.21 -9.56
CA GLN A 189 17.23 -42.08 -10.95
C GLN A 189 16.06 -41.95 -11.95
N ALA A 190 14.87 -42.45 -11.59
CA ALA A 190 13.67 -42.39 -12.42
C ALA A 190 12.83 -41.12 -12.18
N GLY A 191 13.21 -40.28 -11.21
CA GLY A 191 12.46 -39.10 -10.78
C GLY A 191 12.00 -39.17 -9.32
N TRP A 192 11.10 -38.26 -8.95
CA TRP A 192 10.54 -38.19 -7.60
C TRP A 192 9.52 -39.29 -7.36
N GLN A 193 9.48 -39.80 -6.14
CA GLN A 193 8.43 -40.68 -5.62
C GLN A 193 8.10 -40.32 -4.17
N ALA A 194 6.92 -40.70 -3.71
CA ALA A 194 6.49 -40.57 -2.31
C ALA A 194 5.55 -41.72 -1.95
N SER A 195 5.32 -41.95 -0.66
CA SER A 195 4.32 -42.91 -0.19
C SER A 195 2.91 -42.37 -0.34
N ASN A 196 2.72 -41.06 -0.18
CA ASN A 196 1.46 -40.35 -0.44
C ASN A 196 1.68 -38.89 -0.86
N GLY A 197 0.60 -38.22 -1.25
CA GLY A 197 0.58 -36.78 -1.50
C GLY A 197 -0.75 -36.13 -1.13
N ALA A 198 -0.67 -34.99 -0.43
CA ALA A 198 -1.81 -34.20 -0.01
C ALA A 198 -1.75 -32.78 -0.57
N LYS A 199 -2.89 -32.23 -0.98
CA LYS A 199 -3.02 -30.82 -1.36
C LYS A 199 -3.99 -30.12 -0.42
N PHE A 200 -3.64 -28.90 -0.01
CA PHE A 200 -4.51 -28.03 0.77
C PHE A 200 -4.67 -26.66 0.11
N ASN A 201 -5.86 -26.08 0.26
CA ASN A 201 -6.15 -24.71 -0.14
C ASN A 201 -6.03 -23.79 1.08
N LEU A 202 -5.04 -22.91 1.06
CA LEU A 202 -4.72 -21.97 2.14
C LEU A 202 -5.74 -20.83 2.27
N ASN A 203 -6.72 -20.76 1.37
CA ASN A 203 -7.82 -19.78 1.41
C ASN A 203 -9.18 -20.44 1.72
N SER A 204 -9.21 -21.69 2.18
CA SER A 204 -10.45 -22.43 2.42
C SER A 204 -10.46 -23.16 3.77
N ASN A 205 -11.66 -23.34 4.33
CA ASN A 205 -11.92 -24.23 5.48
C ASN A 205 -12.24 -25.67 5.05
N ALA A 206 -12.15 -25.98 3.75
CA ALA A 206 -12.35 -27.34 3.25
C ALA A 206 -11.31 -28.29 3.86
N LEU A 207 -11.80 -29.38 4.43
CA LEU A 207 -10.96 -30.47 4.94
C LEU A 207 -10.67 -31.48 3.84
N ARG A 208 -9.69 -32.36 4.08
CA ARG A 208 -9.49 -33.56 3.26
C ARG A 208 -10.72 -34.48 3.32
N PRO A 209 -10.90 -35.40 2.34
CA PRO A 209 -11.92 -36.42 2.44
C PRO A 209 -11.79 -37.20 3.76
N ALA A 210 -12.93 -37.49 4.39
CA ALA A 210 -12.96 -38.24 5.63
C ALA A 210 -12.30 -39.62 5.46
N GLY A 211 -11.38 -39.96 6.35
CA GLY A 211 -10.59 -41.19 6.32
C GLY A 211 -9.33 -41.12 5.47
N TRP A 212 -9.04 -40.01 4.77
CA TRP A 212 -7.78 -39.88 4.02
C TRP A 212 -6.65 -39.36 4.90
N THR A 213 -5.54 -40.08 4.92
CA THR A 213 -4.28 -39.58 5.50
C THR A 213 -3.72 -38.38 4.70
N SER A 214 -2.67 -37.76 5.21
CA SER A 214 -1.90 -36.72 4.52
C SER A 214 -0.40 -36.96 4.68
N GLY A 215 0.45 -36.02 4.25
CA GLY A 215 1.87 -36.08 4.63
C GLY A 215 2.03 -36.15 6.15
N ASP A 216 1.08 -35.59 6.90
CA ASP A 216 0.85 -35.83 8.32
C ASP A 216 -0.20 -36.92 8.57
N ALA A 217 -0.12 -37.62 9.70
CA ALA A 217 -0.99 -38.77 9.98
C ALA A 217 -2.48 -38.41 10.13
N ALA A 218 -2.82 -37.23 10.67
CA ALA A 218 -4.20 -36.84 10.96
C ALA A 218 -5.02 -36.29 9.77
N GLY A 219 -4.43 -36.27 8.55
CA GLY A 219 -5.07 -35.62 7.40
C GLY A 219 -5.02 -34.08 7.48
N LEU A 220 -3.95 -33.54 8.06
CA LEU A 220 -3.73 -32.12 8.36
C LEU A 220 -2.51 -31.57 7.61
N SER A 221 -2.48 -30.26 7.39
CA SER A 221 -1.33 -29.60 6.73
C SER A 221 -0.19 -29.36 7.72
N MET A 222 1.02 -29.80 7.35
CA MET A 222 2.26 -29.57 8.08
C MET A 222 2.76 -28.12 7.95
N PHE A 223 2.59 -27.50 6.78
CA PHE A 223 3.01 -26.11 6.55
C PHE A 223 2.28 -25.14 7.48
N VAL A 224 0.97 -25.32 7.62
CA VAL A 224 0.13 -24.45 8.46
C VAL A 224 0.48 -24.59 9.95
N ALA A 225 1.05 -25.73 10.35
CA ALA A 225 1.21 -26.09 11.75
C ALA A 225 2.65 -25.88 12.29
N THR A 226 3.63 -25.63 11.41
CA THR A 226 5.05 -25.54 11.79
C THR A 226 5.42 -24.13 12.26
N VAL A 227 6.21 -24.05 13.34
CA VAL A 227 6.78 -22.79 13.85
C VAL A 227 7.84 -22.27 12.88
N ARG A 228 7.70 -21.03 12.42
CA ARG A 228 8.62 -20.42 11.43
C ARG A 228 9.49 -19.32 12.03
N TYR A 229 10.64 -19.08 11.40
CA TYR A 229 11.61 -18.07 11.81
C TYR A 229 11.01 -16.66 11.83
N ASP A 230 10.31 -16.28 10.77
CA ASP A 230 9.71 -14.94 10.62
C ASP A 230 8.69 -14.61 11.72
N GLU A 231 7.93 -15.59 12.18
CA GLU A 231 6.97 -15.46 13.28
C GLU A 231 7.65 -15.29 14.63
N CYS A 232 8.67 -16.10 14.88
CA CYS A 232 9.47 -16.01 16.08
C CYS A 232 10.16 -14.65 16.21
N GLU A 233 10.72 -14.10 15.12
CA GLU A 233 11.32 -12.75 15.11
C GLU A 233 10.28 -11.65 15.38
N ARG A 234 9.01 -11.86 14.98
CA ARG A 234 7.90 -10.97 15.35
C ARG A 234 7.45 -11.11 16.80
N GLY A 235 7.91 -12.14 17.51
CA GLY A 235 7.54 -12.43 18.89
C GLY A 235 6.21 -13.16 19.07
N MET A 236 5.59 -13.66 17.98
CA MET A 236 4.34 -14.42 18.04
C MET A 236 4.21 -15.39 16.87
N VAL A 237 3.89 -16.64 17.16
CA VAL A 237 3.37 -17.60 16.16
C VAL A 237 1.86 -17.44 16.11
N GLU A 238 1.33 -17.06 14.94
CA GLU A 238 -0.06 -16.61 14.77
C GLU A 238 -0.96 -17.77 14.30
N HIS A 239 -0.75 -18.98 14.82
CA HIS A 239 -1.58 -20.14 14.51
C HIS A 239 -1.38 -21.26 15.54
N ALA A 240 -2.22 -22.29 15.46
CA ALA A 240 -2.08 -23.51 16.24
C ALA A 240 -0.85 -24.31 15.80
N LEU A 241 -0.22 -24.98 16.76
CA LEU A 241 0.96 -25.79 16.48
C LEU A 241 0.57 -27.24 16.19
N ARG A 242 1.40 -27.95 15.41
CA ARG A 242 1.35 -29.41 15.35
C ARG A 242 1.72 -30.00 16.71
N LEU A 243 0.95 -30.97 17.20
CA LEU A 243 1.27 -31.71 18.42
C LEU A 243 1.42 -33.20 18.12
N VAL A 244 2.56 -33.75 18.51
CA VAL A 244 2.78 -35.21 18.52
C VAL A 244 2.57 -35.71 19.94
N VAL A 245 1.86 -36.84 20.07
CA VAL A 245 1.68 -37.55 21.34
C VAL A 245 2.02 -39.03 21.13
N LYS A 246 2.32 -39.77 22.21
CA LYS A 246 2.69 -41.19 22.05
C LYS A 246 1.56 -42.08 21.58
N ARG A 247 0.36 -41.87 22.10
CA ARG A 247 -0.79 -42.71 21.80
C ARG A 247 -2.03 -41.86 21.63
N THR A 248 -2.81 -42.22 20.63
CA THR A 248 -4.13 -41.66 20.35
C THR A 248 -5.14 -42.80 20.36
N ARG A 249 -6.43 -42.51 20.48
CA ARG A 249 -7.50 -43.50 20.23
C ARG A 249 -7.86 -43.54 18.74
N LYS A 250 -8.49 -44.62 18.30
CA LYS A 250 -8.96 -44.86 16.93
C LYS A 250 -10.19 -43.98 16.61
N GLU A 251 -9.99 -42.67 16.68
CA GLU A 251 -10.97 -41.62 16.42
C GLU A 251 -10.22 -40.36 15.95
N TYR A 252 -10.86 -39.62 15.05
CA TYR A 252 -10.46 -38.26 14.73
C TYR A 252 -11.65 -37.32 14.96
N ILE A 253 -11.34 -36.09 15.33
CA ILE A 253 -12.29 -34.99 15.54
C ILE A 253 -11.81 -33.78 14.74
N TYR A 254 -12.72 -32.84 14.47
CA TYR A 254 -12.38 -31.64 13.72
C TYR A 254 -11.15 -30.92 14.32
N PRO A 255 -10.21 -30.43 13.49
CA PRO A 255 -10.20 -30.45 12.02
C PRO A 255 -9.56 -31.70 11.39
N ALA A 256 -9.13 -32.68 12.19
CA ALA A 256 -8.53 -33.91 11.65
C ALA A 256 -9.56 -34.74 10.88
N THR A 257 -9.06 -35.51 9.92
CA THR A 257 -9.87 -36.35 9.02
C THR A 257 -9.45 -37.81 9.03
N HIS A 258 -8.35 -38.14 9.72
CA HIS A 258 -7.80 -39.49 9.78
C HIS A 258 -7.22 -39.81 11.18
N TYR A 259 -7.13 -41.11 11.51
CA TYR A 259 -6.54 -41.61 12.76
C TYR A 259 -5.39 -42.57 12.46
N ALA A 260 -4.37 -42.63 13.32
CA ALA A 260 -3.24 -43.55 13.17
C ALA A 260 -3.04 -44.45 14.41
N SER A 261 -4.13 -45.06 14.89
CA SER A 261 -4.13 -45.87 16.11
C SER A 261 -5.02 -47.11 16.05
N SER A 262 -4.67 -48.09 16.87
CA SER A 262 -5.43 -49.31 17.13
C SER A 262 -6.17 -49.31 18.48
N ILE A 263 -5.95 -48.30 19.33
CA ILE A 263 -6.61 -48.19 20.65
C ILE A 263 -8.11 -47.90 20.44
N PRO A 264 -9.05 -48.61 21.08
CA PRO A 264 -10.48 -48.42 20.86
C PRO A 264 -10.94 -46.97 21.08
N ALA A 265 -11.87 -46.49 20.23
CA ALA A 265 -12.45 -45.14 20.35
C ALA A 265 -13.13 -44.88 21.71
N THR A 266 -13.57 -45.94 22.40
CA THR A 266 -14.15 -45.85 23.76
C THR A 266 -13.12 -45.51 24.85
N SER A 267 -11.82 -45.59 24.56
CA SER A 267 -10.75 -45.22 25.49
C SER A 267 -10.50 -43.72 25.48
N THR A 268 -11.49 -42.95 25.96
CA THR A 268 -11.52 -41.48 25.92
C THR A 268 -10.45 -40.76 26.76
N ASN A 269 -9.66 -41.51 27.54
CA ASN A 269 -8.47 -41.00 28.22
C ASN A 269 -7.30 -40.76 27.25
N TYR A 270 -7.27 -41.44 26.10
CA TYR A 270 -6.29 -41.15 25.04
C TYR A 270 -6.84 -40.03 24.15
N PRO A 271 -6.03 -39.06 23.72
CA PRO A 271 -6.47 -38.04 22.76
C PRO A 271 -6.90 -38.67 21.42
N ALA A 272 -7.86 -38.05 20.74
CA ALA A 272 -8.13 -38.34 19.32
C ALA A 272 -7.18 -37.51 18.44
N MET A 273 -6.99 -37.90 17.18
CA MET A 273 -6.43 -36.96 16.20
C MET A 273 -7.37 -35.75 16.09
N GLY A 274 -6.80 -34.54 16.01
CA GLY A 274 -7.54 -33.29 16.06
C GLY A 274 -7.79 -32.74 17.47
N GLN A 275 -7.48 -33.51 18.53
CA GLN A 275 -7.65 -33.02 19.91
C GLN A 275 -6.78 -31.79 20.15
N ARG A 276 -7.38 -30.76 20.74
CA ARG A 276 -6.72 -29.47 20.98
C ARG A 276 -6.27 -29.34 22.43
N LEU A 277 -5.00 -29.03 22.63
CA LEU A 277 -4.40 -28.75 23.94
C LEU A 277 -3.88 -27.32 23.96
N ARG A 278 -3.95 -26.65 25.12
CA ARG A 278 -3.34 -25.33 25.32
C ARG A 278 -2.47 -25.31 26.57
N LEU A 279 -1.51 -24.39 26.60
CA LEU A 279 -0.76 -24.06 27.80
C LEU A 279 -1.68 -23.30 28.77
N LYS A 280 -1.73 -23.73 30.03
CA LYS A 280 -2.59 -23.13 31.06
C LYS A 280 -2.34 -21.64 31.19
N THR A 281 -3.41 -20.86 31.36
CA THR A 281 -3.33 -19.40 31.55
C THR A 281 -2.41 -19.03 32.72
N GLY A 282 -2.40 -19.83 33.79
CA GLY A 282 -1.55 -19.64 34.98
C GLY A 282 -0.06 -19.92 34.79
N PHE A 283 0.38 -20.50 33.68
CA PHE A 283 1.82 -20.66 33.40
C PHE A 283 2.47 -19.30 33.14
N ALA A 284 3.40 -18.88 33.99
CA ALA A 284 4.13 -17.62 33.81
C ALA A 284 5.26 -17.80 32.80
N ILE A 285 5.18 -17.09 31.66
CA ILE A 285 6.24 -17.09 30.64
C ILE A 285 7.41 -16.25 31.17
N PRO A 286 8.62 -16.81 31.40
CA PRO A 286 9.71 -16.04 31.95
C PRO A 286 10.23 -14.96 30.99
N GLY A 287 10.40 -13.74 31.49
CA GLY A 287 10.91 -12.61 30.69
C GLY A 287 12.34 -12.81 30.17
N SER A 288 13.13 -13.68 30.80
CA SER A 288 14.51 -14.01 30.42
C SER A 288 14.61 -15.01 29.26
N TRP A 289 13.51 -15.64 28.85
CA TRP A 289 13.53 -16.61 27.75
C TRP A 289 13.70 -15.91 26.39
N THR A 290 14.11 -16.68 25.40
CA THR A 290 14.37 -16.19 24.04
C THR A 290 13.07 -15.69 23.38
N VAL A 291 13.18 -14.88 22.32
CA VAL A 291 11.99 -14.34 21.63
C VAL A 291 11.19 -15.46 20.98
N GLU A 292 11.89 -16.46 20.46
CA GLU A 292 11.35 -17.64 19.81
C GLU A 292 10.55 -18.51 20.79
N GLU A 293 11.09 -18.73 21.99
CA GLU A 293 10.39 -19.44 23.06
C GLU A 293 9.13 -18.70 23.50
N LYS A 294 9.20 -17.38 23.67
CA LYS A 294 8.03 -16.57 24.04
C LYS A 294 6.96 -16.66 22.95
N ALA A 295 7.34 -16.56 21.67
CA ALA A 295 6.42 -16.66 20.55
C ALA A 295 5.66 -18.00 20.55
N VAL A 296 6.37 -19.13 20.76
CA VAL A 296 5.77 -20.46 20.86
C VAL A 296 4.83 -20.57 22.06
N LEU A 297 5.21 -20.05 23.22
CA LEU A 297 4.39 -20.14 24.43
C LEU A 297 3.14 -19.27 24.38
N LEU A 298 3.23 -18.09 23.76
CA LEU A 298 2.08 -17.24 23.49
C LEU A 298 1.12 -17.94 22.50
N ALA A 299 1.65 -18.58 21.46
CA ALA A 299 0.84 -19.38 20.54
C ALA A 299 0.17 -20.56 21.26
N LEU A 300 0.89 -21.30 22.10
CA LEU A 300 0.33 -22.39 22.89
C LEU A 300 -0.75 -21.94 23.89
N LYS A 301 -0.71 -20.70 24.39
CA LYS A 301 -1.78 -20.14 25.22
C LYS A 301 -2.99 -19.71 24.40
N LYS A 302 -2.75 -19.04 23.27
CA LYS A 302 -3.79 -18.40 22.45
C LYS A 302 -4.44 -19.38 21.48
N TYR A 303 -3.64 -20.03 20.63
CA TYR A 303 -4.10 -20.99 19.65
C TYR A 303 -3.98 -22.43 20.15
N GLY A 304 -3.03 -22.75 21.03
CA GLY A 304 -2.78 -24.13 21.44
C GLY A 304 -2.15 -24.97 20.33
N ALA A 305 -2.27 -26.30 20.45
CA ALA A 305 -1.71 -27.26 19.53
C ALA A 305 -2.69 -28.40 19.23
N ILE A 306 -2.70 -28.87 17.99
CA ILE A 306 -3.60 -29.91 17.48
C ILE A 306 -2.83 -31.23 17.43
N VAL A 307 -3.36 -32.27 18.08
CA VAL A 307 -2.83 -33.63 17.98
C VAL A 307 -2.93 -34.10 16.54
N ALA A 308 -1.79 -34.29 15.89
CA ALA A 308 -1.73 -34.61 14.47
C ALA A 308 -1.04 -35.94 14.16
N ASP A 309 -0.26 -36.48 15.11
CA ASP A 309 0.52 -37.69 14.89
C ASP A 309 0.88 -38.45 16.18
N ASN A 310 1.31 -39.70 16.00
CA ASN A 310 1.79 -40.61 17.01
C ASN A 310 3.33 -40.73 16.99
N GLY A 311 3.99 -40.34 18.09
CA GLY A 311 5.45 -40.40 18.19
C GLY A 311 5.95 -40.53 19.62
N ASN A 312 7.22 -40.87 19.83
CA ASN A 312 7.73 -41.21 21.17
C ASN A 312 7.98 -40.00 22.11
N PHE A 313 7.27 -38.89 21.92
CA PHE A 313 7.46 -37.62 22.62
C PHE A 313 6.16 -36.79 22.64
N PHE A 314 6.15 -35.76 23.50
CA PHE A 314 5.17 -34.67 23.46
C PHE A 314 5.86 -33.46 22.81
N SER A 315 5.63 -33.23 21.51
CA SER A 315 6.41 -32.23 20.77
C SER A 315 5.58 -31.31 19.90
N VAL A 316 6.16 -30.12 19.65
CA VAL A 316 5.70 -29.21 18.62
C VAL A 316 6.70 -29.14 17.49
N SER A 317 6.21 -29.06 16.25
CA SER A 317 7.05 -29.00 15.06
C SER A 317 7.63 -27.60 14.88
N VAL A 318 8.94 -27.55 14.66
CA VAL A 318 9.72 -26.33 14.42
C VAL A 318 10.42 -26.45 13.08
N CYS A 319 10.39 -25.36 12.30
CA CYS A 319 11.14 -25.31 11.06
C CYS A 319 12.64 -25.42 11.35
N PRO A 320 13.39 -26.31 10.66
CA PRO A 320 14.82 -26.52 10.91
C PRO A 320 15.71 -25.38 10.38
N ASP A 321 15.31 -24.13 10.59
CA ASP A 321 16.00 -22.93 10.12
C ASP A 321 17.36 -22.78 10.81
N ASP A 322 18.42 -22.67 10.02
CA ASP A 322 19.80 -22.53 10.49
C ASP A 322 20.11 -21.12 11.02
N ARG A 323 19.18 -20.17 10.85
CA ARG A 323 19.26 -18.82 11.44
C ARG A 323 18.87 -18.79 12.92
N PHE A 324 18.08 -19.76 13.40
CA PHE A 324 17.81 -19.87 14.84
C PHE A 324 19.10 -20.10 15.63
N SER A 325 19.28 -19.36 16.72
CA SER A 325 20.43 -19.52 17.61
C SER A 325 20.52 -20.95 18.17
N SER A 326 21.72 -21.38 18.58
CA SER A 326 21.91 -22.70 19.18
C SER A 326 21.16 -22.90 20.50
N SER A 327 20.78 -21.81 21.17
CA SER A 327 19.99 -21.81 22.41
C SER A 327 18.49 -21.70 22.19
N ALA A 328 18.04 -21.44 20.96
CA ALA A 328 16.61 -21.31 20.65
C ALA A 328 15.85 -22.56 21.12
N PHE A 329 14.71 -22.34 21.77
CA PHE A 329 13.79 -23.39 22.25
C PHE A 329 14.34 -24.32 23.35
N SER A 330 15.55 -24.09 23.87
CA SER A 330 16.19 -24.97 24.87
C SER A 330 15.38 -25.10 26.17
N HIS A 331 14.67 -24.06 26.59
CA HIS A 331 13.86 -24.08 27.81
C HIS A 331 12.51 -24.77 27.63
N LEU A 332 12.03 -25.01 26.40
CA LEU A 332 10.77 -25.72 26.18
C LEU A 332 10.79 -27.11 26.85
N ALA A 333 11.95 -27.77 26.83
CA ALA A 333 12.20 -29.06 27.49
C ALA A 333 12.07 -29.05 29.02
N THR A 334 11.92 -27.87 29.65
CA THR A 334 11.67 -27.73 31.09
C THR A 334 10.18 -27.68 31.44
N ILE A 335 9.30 -27.54 30.45
CA ILE A 335 7.86 -27.42 30.67
C ILE A 335 7.24 -28.80 30.80
N ASP A 336 6.84 -29.15 32.03
CA ASP A 336 6.11 -30.39 32.30
C ASP A 336 4.72 -30.35 31.65
N ILE A 337 4.28 -31.49 31.09
CA ILE A 337 2.99 -31.65 30.39
C ILE A 337 1.79 -31.29 31.30
N SER A 338 1.93 -31.34 32.63
CA SER A 338 0.88 -30.88 33.57
C SER A 338 0.56 -29.39 33.49
N ASN A 339 1.40 -28.60 32.81
CA ASN A 339 1.12 -27.20 32.49
C ASN A 339 0.16 -27.06 31.30
N PHE A 340 -0.23 -28.14 30.65
CA PHE A 340 -1.21 -28.15 29.58
C PHE A 340 -2.58 -28.59 30.08
N GLU A 341 -3.61 -28.20 29.33
CA GLU A 341 -4.98 -28.66 29.50
C GLU A 341 -5.60 -28.93 28.14
N VAL A 342 -6.53 -29.88 28.11
CA VAL A 342 -7.30 -30.23 26.92
C VAL A 342 -8.53 -29.34 26.89
N ILE A 343 -8.76 -28.66 25.78
CA ILE A 343 -9.95 -27.81 25.62
C ILE A 343 -11.10 -28.59 24.99
N GLN A 344 -12.32 -28.10 25.16
CA GLN A 344 -13.47 -28.61 24.41
C GLN A 344 -13.21 -28.52 22.90
N THR A 345 -13.63 -29.56 22.17
CA THR A 345 -13.41 -29.65 20.73
C THR A 345 -14.05 -28.48 20.00
N THR A 346 -13.35 -27.94 19.01
CA THR A 346 -13.92 -26.92 18.15
C THR A 346 -14.67 -27.64 17.03
N GLY A 347 -15.94 -27.31 16.84
CA GLY A 347 -16.72 -27.84 15.72
C GLY A 347 -16.29 -27.22 14.37
N PRO A 348 -16.71 -27.79 13.22
CA PRO A 348 -16.40 -27.22 11.90
C PRO A 348 -16.86 -25.78 11.67
N ALA A 349 -17.86 -25.34 12.42
CA ALA A 349 -18.38 -23.97 12.38
C ALA A 349 -17.80 -23.08 13.48
N GLU A 350 -16.83 -23.54 14.29
CA GLU A 350 -16.51 -22.91 15.56
C GLU A 350 -15.18 -22.10 15.57
N GLY A 351 -14.62 -21.63 14.45
CA GLY A 351 -13.36 -20.84 14.45
C GLY A 351 -13.48 -19.41 15.02
N PRO A 352 -12.48 -18.50 14.79
CA PRO A 352 -12.49 -17.09 15.24
C PRO A 352 -13.74 -16.27 14.90
N ARG A 353 -14.55 -16.77 13.98
CA ARG A 353 -15.84 -16.19 13.60
C ARG A 353 -16.95 -17.24 13.64
N SER A 354 -16.96 -18.04 14.69
CA SER A 354 -18.03 -18.98 14.96
C SER A 354 -19.39 -18.29 15.00
N PRO A 355 -20.50 -19.03 14.84
CA PRO A 355 -21.83 -18.47 15.01
C PRO A 355 -21.94 -17.62 16.27
N GLY A 356 -22.30 -16.34 16.10
CA GLY A 356 -22.41 -15.38 17.19
C GLY A 356 -21.23 -14.43 17.36
N ALA A 357 -20.08 -14.70 16.74
CA ALA A 357 -18.92 -13.81 16.78
C ALA A 357 -19.18 -12.50 16.02
N PRO A 358 -18.61 -11.37 16.47
CA PRO A 358 -18.74 -10.12 15.76
C PRO A 358 -17.99 -10.12 14.43
N SER A 359 -18.48 -9.35 13.46
CA SER A 359 -17.75 -9.03 12.23
C SER A 359 -17.62 -7.52 12.08
N VAL A 360 -16.46 -7.07 11.58
CA VAL A 360 -16.12 -5.66 11.44
C VAL A 360 -15.88 -5.34 9.98
N ASP A 361 -16.38 -4.18 9.54
CA ASP A 361 -16.06 -3.50 8.29
C ASP A 361 -15.68 -2.06 8.65
N ALA A 362 -14.46 -1.63 8.33
CA ALA A 362 -13.94 -0.30 8.65
C ALA A 362 -14.47 0.78 7.68
N GLY A 363 -15.15 0.39 6.61
CA GLY A 363 -15.57 1.25 5.52
C GLY A 363 -14.51 1.38 4.42
N PRO A 364 -14.87 2.05 3.30
CA PRO A 364 -13.96 2.18 2.16
C PRO A 364 -12.83 3.16 2.44
N ASP A 365 -11.71 2.95 1.76
CA ASP A 365 -10.59 3.88 1.72
C ASP A 365 -10.99 5.27 1.20
N GLN A 366 -10.34 6.31 1.72
CA GLN A 366 -10.74 7.70 1.49
C GLN A 366 -9.59 8.56 0.95
N PHE A 367 -9.94 9.57 0.15
CA PHE A 367 -9.03 10.60 -0.34
C PHE A 367 -9.58 11.99 -0.02
N LEU A 368 -8.81 12.82 0.68
CA LEU A 368 -9.25 14.12 1.21
C LEU A 368 -8.16 15.20 1.06
N GLU A 369 -8.55 16.46 0.86
CA GLU A 369 -7.65 17.62 0.97
C GLU A 369 -7.71 18.22 2.39
N TRP A 370 -6.56 18.57 2.97
CA TRP A 370 -6.46 19.22 4.28
C TRP A 370 -6.78 20.74 4.20
N PRO A 371 -7.38 21.36 5.24
CA PRO A 371 -7.94 20.75 6.44
C PRO A 371 -9.32 20.17 6.17
N ALA A 372 -9.51 18.90 6.54
CA ALA A 372 -10.79 18.22 6.57
C ALA A 372 -10.82 17.23 7.74
N ASN A 373 -12.00 17.05 8.35
CA ASN A 373 -12.23 15.96 9.29
C ASN A 373 -12.53 14.69 8.50
N ILE A 374 -11.98 13.57 8.95
CA ILE A 374 -12.20 12.25 8.34
C ILE A 374 -13.48 11.68 8.94
N SER A 375 -14.44 11.27 8.11
CA SER A 375 -15.63 10.53 8.56
C SER A 375 -15.38 9.04 8.44
N LEU A 376 -15.17 8.36 9.56
CA LEU A 376 -14.99 6.91 9.61
C LEU A 376 -16.37 6.27 9.75
N SER A 377 -16.80 5.56 8.71
CA SER A 377 -18.15 4.98 8.62
C SER A 377 -18.09 3.46 8.80
N GLY A 378 -17.44 3.01 9.88
CA GLY A 378 -17.34 1.59 10.18
C GLY A 378 -18.69 0.98 10.54
N SER A 379 -18.85 -0.30 10.25
CA SER A 379 -20.00 -1.10 10.62
C SER A 379 -19.56 -2.36 11.36
N VAL A 380 -20.31 -2.73 12.39
CA VAL A 380 -20.07 -3.94 13.18
C VAL A 380 -21.38 -4.72 13.23
N ASN A 381 -21.33 -5.98 12.81
CA ASN A 381 -22.36 -6.94 13.16
C ASN A 381 -21.93 -7.58 14.47
N ASP A 382 -22.68 -7.34 15.54
CA ASP A 382 -22.45 -7.93 16.85
C ASP A 382 -23.68 -8.75 17.26
N PRO A 383 -23.70 -10.06 16.98
CA PRO A 383 -24.80 -10.93 17.39
C PRO A 383 -24.93 -11.08 18.91
N SER A 384 -23.85 -10.86 19.67
CA SER A 384 -23.86 -10.96 21.14
C SER A 384 -24.56 -9.76 21.80
N GLY A 385 -24.56 -8.60 21.13
CA GLY A 385 -25.07 -7.33 21.64
C GLY A 385 -24.19 -6.68 22.72
N HIS A 386 -23.00 -7.22 22.99
CA HIS A 386 -22.11 -6.80 24.07
C HIS A 386 -20.67 -6.54 23.61
N ALA A 387 -20.39 -6.53 22.31
CA ALA A 387 -19.07 -6.25 21.79
C ALA A 387 -18.64 -4.81 22.07
N SER A 388 -17.41 -4.67 22.57
CA SER A 388 -16.73 -3.39 22.71
C SER A 388 -16.03 -3.01 21.42
N PHE A 389 -16.18 -1.75 20.99
CA PHE A 389 -15.56 -1.25 19.76
C PHE A 389 -14.37 -0.36 20.08
N LEU A 390 -13.37 -0.39 19.19
CA LEU A 390 -12.23 0.50 19.31
C LEU A 390 -11.65 0.85 17.94
N TRP A 391 -11.60 2.14 17.65
CA TRP A 391 -10.77 2.72 16.60
C TRP A 391 -9.37 3.05 17.15
N LYS A 392 -8.35 2.71 16.38
CA LYS A 392 -6.97 3.17 16.61
C LYS A 392 -6.29 3.56 15.32
N VAL A 393 -5.31 4.45 15.40
CA VAL A 393 -4.40 4.71 14.28
C VAL A 393 -3.38 3.57 14.27
N TYR A 394 -3.40 2.78 13.20
CA TYR A 394 -2.42 1.70 12.99
C TYR A 394 -1.09 2.27 12.50
N SER A 395 -1.15 3.19 11.54
CA SER A 395 0.00 3.90 10.98
C SER A 395 -0.42 5.27 10.44
N GLY A 396 0.53 6.20 10.36
CA GLY A 396 0.33 7.54 9.81
C GLY A 396 1.04 8.61 10.64
N PRO A 397 1.00 9.89 10.21
CA PRO A 397 1.52 11.01 10.99
C PRO A 397 0.90 11.09 12.40
N ALA A 398 1.66 11.61 13.36
CA ALA A 398 1.20 11.78 14.74
C ALA A 398 0.20 12.93 14.89
N GLY A 399 -0.71 12.85 15.86
CA GLY A 399 -1.65 13.92 16.22
C GLY A 399 -3.07 13.73 15.69
N VAL A 400 -3.50 12.47 15.58
CA VAL A 400 -4.88 12.11 15.29
C VAL A 400 -5.69 12.02 16.59
N SER A 401 -6.90 12.56 16.58
CA SER A 401 -7.87 12.40 17.67
C SER A 401 -9.22 11.94 17.13
N PHE A 402 -9.90 11.06 17.86
CA PHE A 402 -11.24 10.59 17.52
C PHE A 402 -12.28 11.35 18.34
N ALA A 403 -13.40 11.72 17.73
CA ALA A 403 -14.55 12.27 18.47
C ALA A 403 -15.07 11.25 19.49
N ASN A 404 -15.16 9.98 19.08
CA ASN A 404 -15.39 8.85 19.96
C ASN A 404 -14.78 7.58 19.35
N ALA A 405 -13.70 7.05 19.90
CA ALA A 405 -13.05 5.85 19.38
C ALA A 405 -13.87 4.57 19.63
N ASN A 406 -14.89 4.61 20.51
CA ASN A 406 -15.70 3.46 20.88
C ASN A 406 -17.02 3.35 20.09
N GLN A 407 -17.16 4.11 19.00
CA GLN A 407 -18.29 4.02 18.08
C GLN A 407 -17.80 3.59 16.69
N ALA A 408 -18.51 2.63 16.07
CA ALA A 408 -18.17 2.15 14.73
C ALA A 408 -18.18 3.29 13.69
N ALA A 409 -19.20 4.16 13.74
CA ALA A 409 -19.24 5.41 13.00
C ALA A 409 -18.76 6.57 13.88
N THR A 410 -17.70 7.28 13.45
CA THR A 410 -17.08 8.38 14.20
C THR A 410 -16.36 9.35 13.27
N THR A 411 -15.82 10.44 13.81
CA THR A 411 -14.94 11.35 13.07
C THR A 411 -13.54 11.34 13.66
N ALA A 412 -12.51 11.35 12.80
CA ALA A 412 -11.13 11.54 13.17
C ALA A 412 -10.63 12.92 12.70
N THR A 413 -10.02 13.67 13.61
CA THR A 413 -9.35 14.94 13.32
C THR A 413 -7.87 14.68 13.15
N ILE A 414 -7.28 15.25 12.10
CA ILE A 414 -5.85 15.14 11.79
C ILE A 414 -5.19 16.53 11.81
N ASN A 415 -3.90 16.56 12.08
CA ASN A 415 -3.10 17.78 12.19
C ASN A 415 -2.10 17.98 11.03
N ALA A 416 -1.96 17.01 10.12
CA ALA A 416 -1.04 17.08 8.99
C ALA A 416 -1.56 16.26 7.80
N PRO A 417 -1.15 16.59 6.56
CA PRO A 417 -1.27 15.69 5.43
C PRO A 417 -0.47 14.40 5.63
N GLY A 418 -0.88 13.33 4.95
CA GLY A 418 -0.23 12.04 4.98
C GLY A 418 -1.18 10.89 4.65
N THR A 419 -0.66 9.68 4.65
CA THR A 419 -1.49 8.47 4.57
C THR A 419 -1.65 7.88 5.96
N TYR A 420 -2.89 7.65 6.36
CA TYR A 420 -3.29 7.09 7.65
C TYR A 420 -3.94 5.73 7.42
N THR A 421 -3.66 4.76 8.29
CA THR A 421 -4.40 3.50 8.35
C THR A 421 -5.13 3.45 9.67
N PHE A 422 -6.47 3.41 9.63
CA PHE A 422 -7.33 3.30 10.79
C PHE A 422 -7.79 1.86 10.95
N LEU A 423 -7.61 1.30 12.16
CA LEU A 423 -8.05 -0.05 12.49
C LEU A 423 -9.29 0.04 13.40
N LEU A 424 -10.38 -0.62 13.00
CA LEU A 424 -11.55 -0.87 13.82
C LEU A 424 -11.49 -2.29 14.37
N SER A 425 -11.79 -2.46 15.66
CA SER A 425 -11.94 -3.78 16.29
C SER A 425 -13.26 -3.93 17.03
N ALA A 426 -13.74 -5.18 17.13
CA ALA A 426 -14.87 -5.57 17.98
C ALA A 426 -14.49 -6.80 18.84
N ASP A 427 -14.63 -6.68 20.17
CA ASP A 427 -14.37 -7.75 21.15
C ASP A 427 -15.61 -7.96 22.05
N ASP A 428 -16.21 -9.15 21.98
CA ASP A 428 -17.37 -9.58 22.77
C ASP A 428 -17.00 -10.34 24.06
N GLY A 429 -15.71 -10.45 24.38
CA GLY A 429 -15.22 -11.16 25.56
C GLY A 429 -15.33 -12.68 25.47
N THR A 430 -15.82 -13.24 24.36
CA THR A 430 -16.05 -14.68 24.17
C THR A 430 -15.25 -15.21 22.99
N HIS A 431 -15.40 -14.59 21.83
CA HIS A 431 -14.74 -14.97 20.59
C HIS A 431 -13.41 -14.21 20.41
N ALA A 432 -12.70 -14.56 19.33
CA ALA A 432 -11.55 -13.80 18.89
C ALA A 432 -11.97 -12.37 18.50
N VAL A 433 -11.09 -11.41 18.73
CA VAL A 433 -11.34 -10.02 18.35
C VAL A 433 -11.44 -9.93 16.83
N ALA A 434 -12.52 -9.32 16.34
CA ALA A 434 -12.68 -9.05 14.93
C ALA A 434 -12.00 -7.73 14.55
N TYR A 435 -11.35 -7.70 13.39
CA TYR A 435 -10.59 -6.55 12.90
C TYR A 435 -10.91 -6.24 11.44
N ASP A 436 -10.94 -4.94 11.14
CA ASP A 436 -10.84 -4.42 9.78
C ASP A 436 -10.15 -3.05 9.75
N ALA A 437 -9.62 -2.66 8.58
CA ALA A 437 -8.89 -1.41 8.43
C ALA A 437 -9.26 -0.63 7.17
N THR A 438 -9.16 0.69 7.25
CA THR A 438 -9.32 1.61 6.12
C THR A 438 -8.13 2.54 6.01
N ALA A 439 -7.66 2.76 4.78
CA ALA A 439 -6.61 3.71 4.46
C ALA A 439 -7.23 5.06 4.06
N VAL A 440 -6.72 6.15 4.65
CA VAL A 440 -7.13 7.51 4.35
C VAL A 440 -5.92 8.30 3.90
N ARG A 441 -5.90 8.69 2.62
CA ARG A 441 -4.88 9.56 2.05
C ARG A 441 -5.34 11.00 2.11
N VAL A 442 -4.61 11.81 2.87
CA VAL A 442 -4.85 13.24 2.98
C VAL A 442 -3.72 14.01 2.32
N THR A 443 -4.05 14.80 1.31
CA THR A 443 -3.11 15.72 0.67
C THR A 443 -3.24 17.11 1.26
N GLY A 444 -2.14 17.85 1.37
CA GLY A 444 -2.17 19.27 1.71
C GLY A 444 -2.71 20.08 0.54
N ARG A 445 -2.79 21.40 0.75
CA ARG A 445 -3.12 22.35 -0.32
C ARG A 445 -1.83 22.85 -0.96
N ASN A 446 -1.80 22.89 -2.27
CA ASN A 446 -0.88 23.70 -3.04
C ASN A 446 -1.70 24.62 -3.97
N ALA A 447 -1.21 25.83 -4.21
CA ALA A 447 -1.86 26.78 -5.09
C ALA A 447 -0.83 27.72 -5.73
N LEU A 448 -1.10 28.12 -6.97
CA LEU A 448 -0.42 29.25 -7.58
C LEU A 448 -1.09 30.52 -7.06
N ALA A 449 -0.40 31.24 -6.17
CA ALA A 449 -0.92 32.46 -5.57
C ALA A 449 -0.79 33.68 -6.48
N ASN A 450 0.08 33.60 -7.49
CA ASN A 450 0.36 34.69 -8.41
C ASN A 450 0.74 34.22 -9.81
N LEU A 451 0.36 35.03 -10.79
CA LEU A 451 1.06 35.18 -12.06
C LEU A 451 1.61 36.60 -12.15
N SER A 452 2.86 36.74 -12.54
CA SER A 452 3.43 38.00 -12.98
C SER A 452 4.07 37.80 -14.34
N THR A 453 3.93 38.74 -15.28
CA THR A 453 4.69 38.68 -16.53
C THR A 453 5.26 40.04 -16.89
N ARG A 454 6.60 40.12 -16.87
CA ARG A 454 7.34 41.28 -17.39
C ARG A 454 7.54 41.10 -18.88
N VAL A 455 7.05 42.05 -19.66
CA VAL A 455 6.99 41.92 -21.12
C VAL A 455 7.02 43.30 -21.80
N PRO A 456 7.65 43.43 -22.98
CA PRO A 456 7.46 44.60 -23.84
C PRO A 456 5.98 44.75 -24.25
N VAL A 457 5.41 45.89 -23.91
CA VAL A 457 4.06 46.32 -24.28
C VAL A 457 4.13 47.21 -25.51
N GLY A 458 3.57 46.72 -26.61
CA GLY A 458 3.43 47.46 -27.87
C GLY A 458 2.03 48.06 -28.05
N THR A 459 1.71 48.42 -29.29
CA THR A 459 0.40 48.95 -29.69
C THR A 459 -0.44 47.91 -30.42
N ALA A 460 -1.74 48.16 -30.57
CA ALA A 460 -2.68 47.32 -31.31
C ALA A 460 -2.56 45.83 -30.91
N SER A 461 -2.21 44.94 -31.85
CA SER A 461 -2.09 43.50 -31.60
C SER A 461 -0.90 43.11 -30.70
N ASN A 462 0.03 44.03 -30.42
CA ASN A 462 1.24 43.82 -29.62
C ASN A 462 1.11 44.29 -28.17
N VAL A 463 -0.09 44.62 -27.71
CA VAL A 463 -0.35 44.80 -26.27
C VAL A 463 -0.12 43.49 -25.51
N ALA A 464 0.20 43.57 -24.22
CA ALA A 464 0.34 42.40 -23.38
C ALA A 464 -1.03 41.86 -22.99
N ILE A 465 -1.25 40.56 -23.19
CA ILE A 465 -2.51 39.89 -22.89
C ILE A 465 -2.23 38.75 -21.93
N ALA A 466 -2.63 38.90 -20.66
CA ALA A 466 -2.55 37.85 -19.67
C ALA A 466 -3.90 37.11 -19.56
N GLY A 467 -3.92 35.82 -19.86
CA GLY A 467 -5.07 34.95 -19.65
C GLY A 467 -4.95 34.17 -18.34
N PHE A 468 -6.06 34.01 -17.62
CA PHE A 468 -6.09 33.13 -16.44
C PHE A 468 -7.44 32.44 -16.28
N ILE A 469 -7.43 31.28 -15.62
CA ILE A 469 -8.64 30.49 -15.34
C ILE A 469 -8.86 30.39 -13.84
N VAL A 470 -10.07 30.74 -13.40
CA VAL A 470 -10.56 30.42 -12.05
C VAL A 470 -11.24 29.05 -12.12
N THR A 471 -10.71 28.06 -11.40
CA THR A 471 -11.28 26.71 -11.30
C THR A 471 -12.07 26.54 -10.01
N GLY A 472 -12.80 25.43 -9.87
CA GLY A 472 -13.63 25.14 -8.71
C GLY A 472 -15.08 25.59 -8.91
N ASN A 473 -15.82 25.72 -7.81
CA ASN A 473 -17.27 25.99 -7.81
C ASN A 473 -17.67 27.26 -7.05
N THR A 474 -16.70 27.99 -6.50
CA THR A 474 -16.91 29.22 -5.74
C THR A 474 -16.24 30.39 -6.46
N ALA A 475 -16.85 31.58 -6.35
CA ALA A 475 -16.22 32.80 -6.87
C ALA A 475 -14.92 33.09 -6.11
N LYS A 476 -13.94 33.66 -6.81
CA LYS A 476 -12.61 33.97 -6.29
C LYS A 476 -12.35 35.47 -6.38
N GLN A 477 -11.88 36.04 -5.28
CA GLN A 477 -11.39 37.40 -5.25
C GLN A 477 -9.94 37.47 -5.73
N VAL A 478 -9.69 38.29 -6.74
CA VAL A 478 -8.36 38.50 -7.35
C VAL A 478 -8.01 39.98 -7.42
N VAL A 479 -6.71 40.28 -7.38
CA VAL A 479 -6.17 41.59 -7.75
C VAL A 479 -5.37 41.44 -9.03
N VAL A 480 -5.73 42.22 -10.05
CA VAL A 480 -4.96 42.32 -11.30
C VAL A 480 -4.22 43.66 -11.28
N ARG A 481 -2.92 43.68 -11.59
CA ARG A 481 -2.09 44.91 -11.64
C ARG A 481 -1.42 45.08 -12.99
N GLY A 482 -1.25 46.34 -13.38
CA GLY A 482 -0.44 46.77 -14.51
C GLY A 482 0.59 47.77 -14.03
N LEU A 483 1.85 47.34 -13.87
CA LEU A 483 2.95 48.19 -13.43
C LEU A 483 3.80 48.66 -14.62
N GLY A 484 4.37 49.84 -14.48
CA GLY A 484 5.17 50.50 -15.50
C GLY A 484 6.22 51.38 -14.83
N PRO A 485 5.90 52.61 -14.41
CA PRO A 485 6.86 53.55 -13.83
C PRO A 485 7.69 52.97 -12.67
N SER A 486 7.09 52.15 -11.79
CA SER A 486 7.80 51.55 -10.66
C SER A 486 8.94 50.62 -11.09
N LEU A 487 8.88 50.04 -12.30
CA LEU A 487 9.91 49.14 -12.82
C LEU A 487 11.26 49.86 -13.03
N ALA A 488 11.23 51.17 -13.30
CA ALA A 488 12.45 51.97 -13.42
C ALA A 488 13.24 52.01 -12.10
N SER A 489 12.55 51.98 -10.96
CA SER A 489 13.18 52.00 -9.62
C SER A 489 13.95 50.71 -9.31
N VAL A 490 13.62 49.60 -9.98
CA VAL A 490 14.30 48.30 -9.86
C VAL A 490 15.24 48.02 -11.04
N GLY A 491 15.61 49.07 -11.79
CA GLY A 491 16.64 49.01 -12.83
C GLY A 491 16.15 48.60 -14.22
N VAL A 492 14.84 48.49 -14.44
CA VAL A 492 14.29 48.22 -15.79
C VAL A 492 14.30 49.50 -16.61
N GLN A 493 15.16 49.54 -17.63
CA GLN A 493 15.22 50.66 -18.58
C GLN A 493 14.05 50.58 -19.58
N GLY A 494 13.50 51.73 -19.97
CA GLY A 494 12.40 51.78 -20.94
C GLY A 494 11.06 51.28 -20.40
N ALA A 495 10.82 51.45 -19.10
CA ALA A 495 9.56 51.10 -18.47
C ALA A 495 8.36 51.87 -19.08
N LEU A 496 7.21 51.21 -19.17
CA LEU A 496 5.98 51.80 -19.68
C LEU A 496 5.56 52.97 -18.78
N SER A 497 5.36 54.16 -19.36
CA SER A 497 5.22 55.40 -18.58
C SER A 497 3.85 55.60 -17.93
N ASP A 498 2.80 54.98 -18.48
CA ASP A 498 1.40 55.15 -18.02
C ASP A 498 0.60 53.89 -18.44
N PRO A 499 0.59 52.83 -17.60
CA PRO A 499 -0.09 51.58 -17.88
C PRO A 499 -1.61 51.63 -17.65
N VAL A 500 -2.37 51.28 -18.69
CA VAL A 500 -3.82 51.03 -18.62
C VAL A 500 -4.10 49.52 -18.61
N LEU A 501 -4.93 49.09 -17.67
CA LEU A 501 -5.34 47.70 -17.48
C LEU A 501 -6.84 47.54 -17.75
N GLU A 502 -7.20 46.54 -18.54
CA GLU A 502 -8.58 46.11 -18.78
C GLU A 502 -8.74 44.64 -18.41
N LEU A 503 -9.86 44.28 -17.79
CA LEU A 503 -10.21 42.91 -17.40
C LEU A 503 -11.49 42.48 -18.13
N HIS A 504 -11.42 41.39 -18.87
CA HIS A 504 -12.49 40.86 -19.71
C HIS A 504 -12.87 39.44 -19.30
N ASP A 505 -14.13 39.06 -19.55
CA ASP A 505 -14.59 37.68 -19.41
C ASP A 505 -14.32 36.82 -20.67
N ALA A 506 -14.72 35.54 -20.62
CA ALA A 506 -14.54 34.59 -21.72
C ALA A 506 -15.30 34.95 -23.02
N SER A 507 -16.31 35.82 -22.95
CA SER A 507 -17.01 36.33 -24.14
C SER A 507 -16.27 37.51 -24.79
N GLY A 508 -15.24 38.03 -24.13
CA GLY A 508 -14.52 39.24 -24.51
C GLY A 508 -15.16 40.52 -23.97
N SER A 509 -16.18 40.43 -23.12
CA SER A 509 -16.86 41.59 -22.55
C SER A 509 -15.99 42.24 -21.47
N LEU A 510 -15.89 43.58 -21.50
CA LEU A 510 -15.16 44.36 -20.51
C LEU A 510 -15.88 44.30 -19.15
N LEU A 511 -15.19 43.81 -18.13
CA LEU A 511 -15.66 43.78 -16.75
C LEU A 511 -15.22 45.01 -15.98
N ALA A 512 -13.96 45.43 -16.15
CA ALA A 512 -13.38 46.57 -15.46
C ALA A 512 -12.18 47.14 -16.24
N SER A 513 -11.92 48.43 -16.07
CA SER A 513 -10.75 49.13 -16.60
C SER A 513 -10.18 50.08 -15.56
N ASN A 514 -8.87 50.26 -15.54
CA ASN A 514 -8.21 51.23 -14.66
C ASN A 514 -6.90 51.74 -15.30
N ASN A 515 -6.62 53.03 -15.16
CA ASN A 515 -5.37 53.68 -15.61
C ASN A 515 -4.68 54.49 -14.50
N ASP A 516 -5.22 54.50 -13.29
CA ASP A 516 -4.61 55.06 -12.07
C ASP A 516 -5.30 54.37 -10.87
N TRP A 517 -4.56 53.58 -10.10
CA TRP A 517 -5.14 52.68 -9.09
C TRP A 517 -5.84 53.42 -7.94
N GLN A 518 -5.47 54.69 -7.70
CA GLN A 518 -6.03 55.48 -6.61
C GLN A 518 -7.47 55.93 -6.84
N GLN A 519 -7.98 55.84 -8.06
CA GLN A 519 -9.26 56.46 -8.44
C GLN A 519 -10.51 55.75 -7.88
N SER A 520 -10.48 54.41 -7.65
CA SER A 520 -11.69 53.66 -7.30
C SER A 520 -11.54 52.66 -6.15
N GLN A 521 -10.39 51.95 -6.05
CA GLN A 521 -10.21 50.81 -5.14
C GLN A 521 -9.00 50.95 -4.20
N ALA A 522 -8.52 52.19 -4.00
CA ALA A 522 -7.27 52.47 -3.32
C ALA A 522 -7.17 51.85 -1.92
N GLN A 523 -8.23 51.97 -1.10
CA GLN A 523 -8.20 51.43 0.27
C GLN A 523 -8.15 49.90 0.27
N ALA A 524 -9.00 49.23 -0.52
CA ALA A 524 -9.02 47.78 -0.58
C ALA A 524 -7.69 47.20 -1.11
N LEU A 525 -7.03 47.88 -2.04
CA LEU A 525 -5.71 47.50 -2.54
C LEU A 525 -4.61 47.68 -1.48
N ARG A 526 -4.70 48.71 -0.62
CA ARG A 526 -3.80 48.87 0.53
C ARG A 526 -4.05 47.80 1.59
N ASP A 527 -5.31 47.49 1.88
CA ASP A 527 -5.69 46.45 2.84
C ASP A 527 -5.21 45.06 2.38
N ALA A 528 -5.20 44.81 1.07
CA ALA A 528 -4.62 43.62 0.46
C ALA A 528 -3.08 43.64 0.40
N ASN A 529 -2.43 44.74 0.79
CA ASN A 529 -0.99 44.99 0.64
C ASN A 529 -0.49 44.84 -0.81
N LEU A 530 -1.32 45.23 -1.77
CA LEU A 530 -1.05 45.12 -3.22
C LEU A 530 -1.20 46.46 -3.96
N ALA A 531 -1.32 47.58 -3.26
CA ALA A 531 -1.30 48.91 -3.87
C ALA A 531 -0.04 49.11 -4.74
N PRO A 532 -0.19 49.49 -6.03
CA PRO A 532 0.95 49.86 -6.86
C PRO A 532 1.78 50.99 -6.24
N PRO A 533 3.14 50.95 -6.35
CA PRO A 533 4.00 51.98 -5.78
C PRO A 533 3.86 53.36 -6.43
N ASP A 534 3.59 53.42 -7.74
CA ASP A 534 3.40 54.67 -8.47
C ASP A 534 1.90 54.96 -8.67
N ASN A 535 1.50 56.22 -8.65
CA ASN A 535 0.09 56.61 -8.79
C ASN A 535 -0.44 56.44 -10.21
N LEU A 536 0.44 56.47 -11.22
CA LEU A 536 0.11 56.25 -12.63
C LEU A 536 -0.07 54.78 -12.99
N GLU A 537 0.09 53.88 -12.02
CA GLU A 537 -0.07 52.45 -12.24
C GLU A 537 -1.51 52.00 -12.10
N SER A 538 -1.88 50.92 -12.78
CA SER A 538 -3.25 50.43 -12.79
C SER A 538 -3.44 49.19 -11.92
N ALA A 539 -4.60 49.10 -11.27
CA ALA A 539 -5.00 47.92 -10.52
C ALA A 539 -6.52 47.73 -10.48
N ILE A 540 -6.95 46.48 -10.49
CA ILE A 540 -8.36 46.06 -10.47
C ILE A 540 -8.50 44.96 -9.40
N LEU A 541 -9.31 45.20 -8.37
CA LEU A 541 -9.81 44.18 -7.46
C LEU A 541 -11.16 43.66 -7.99
N ALA A 542 -11.28 42.35 -8.22
CA ALA A 542 -12.49 41.75 -8.76
C ALA A 542 -12.84 40.43 -8.06
N THR A 543 -14.14 40.13 -7.96
CA THR A 543 -14.65 38.82 -7.55
C THR A 543 -15.20 38.11 -8.78
N LEU A 544 -14.56 37.00 -9.15
CA LEU A 544 -14.76 36.32 -10.43
C LEU A 544 -15.32 34.93 -10.20
N ALA A 545 -16.38 34.56 -10.93
CA ALA A 545 -16.89 33.19 -10.93
C ALA A 545 -15.86 32.23 -11.58
N PRO A 546 -15.99 30.90 -11.39
CA PRO A 546 -15.19 29.96 -12.16
C PRO A 546 -15.35 30.17 -13.67
N GLY A 547 -14.25 30.29 -14.39
CA GLY A 547 -14.24 30.68 -15.81
C GLY A 547 -12.88 31.20 -16.29
N ALA A 548 -12.80 31.47 -17.59
CA ALA A 548 -11.63 32.07 -18.23
C ALA A 548 -11.75 33.60 -18.29
N TYR A 549 -10.65 34.28 -18.02
CA TYR A 549 -10.56 35.74 -17.97
C TYR A 549 -9.31 36.23 -18.69
N THR A 550 -9.36 37.45 -19.20
CA THR A 550 -8.26 38.09 -19.91
C THR A 550 -8.00 39.47 -19.33
N ALA A 551 -6.76 39.72 -18.90
CA ALA A 551 -6.25 41.03 -18.52
C ALA A 551 -5.39 41.59 -19.66
N ILE A 552 -5.71 42.79 -20.13
CA ILE A 552 -4.98 43.45 -21.22
C ILE A 552 -4.26 44.67 -20.65
N LEU A 553 -2.94 44.68 -20.79
CA LEU A 553 -2.08 45.80 -20.39
C LEU A 553 -1.60 46.56 -21.63
N ARG A 554 -1.87 47.86 -21.68
CA ARG A 554 -1.50 48.78 -22.77
C ARG A 554 -0.95 50.09 -22.20
N GLY A 555 -0.23 50.86 -23.01
CA GLY A 555 0.14 52.23 -22.64
C GLY A 555 -0.97 53.23 -22.96
N ASN A 556 -1.20 54.19 -22.06
CA ASN A 556 -2.08 55.31 -22.32
C ASN A 556 -1.58 56.10 -23.55
N GLY A 557 -2.50 56.59 -24.39
CA GLY A 557 -2.15 57.30 -25.62
C GLY A 557 -1.31 56.49 -26.63
N ASN A 558 -1.34 55.15 -26.58
CA ASN A 558 -0.49 54.24 -27.36
C ASN A 558 1.01 54.31 -27.02
N ALA A 559 1.36 54.70 -25.80
CA ALA A 559 2.73 54.57 -25.31
C ALA A 559 3.20 53.10 -25.33
N THR A 560 4.50 52.90 -25.54
CA THR A 560 5.14 51.58 -25.54
C THR A 560 6.26 51.53 -24.52
N GLY A 561 6.55 50.36 -23.97
CA GLY A 561 7.62 50.19 -22.98
C GLY A 561 7.55 48.82 -22.33
N ILE A 562 8.40 48.57 -21.34
CA ILE A 562 8.35 47.33 -20.54
C ILE A 562 7.28 47.50 -19.46
N GLY A 563 6.27 46.62 -19.46
CA GLY A 563 5.24 46.57 -18.43
C GLY A 563 5.30 45.25 -17.65
N LEU A 564 4.63 45.24 -16.51
CA LEU A 564 4.42 44.04 -15.69
C LEU A 564 2.92 43.87 -15.44
N VAL A 565 2.34 42.77 -15.95
CA VAL A 565 0.96 42.39 -15.64
C VAL A 565 0.96 41.31 -14.58
N GLU A 566 0.12 41.46 -13.55
CA GLU A 566 0.07 40.52 -12.44
C GLU A 566 -1.37 40.15 -12.08
N VAL A 567 -1.57 38.92 -11.60
CA VAL A 567 -2.82 38.43 -11.03
C VAL A 567 -2.50 37.78 -9.69
N TYR A 568 -3.15 38.21 -8.62
CA TYR A 568 -3.00 37.69 -7.26
C TYR A 568 -4.29 37.04 -6.79
N ASP A 569 -4.19 35.84 -6.22
CA ASP A 569 -5.27 35.20 -5.47
C ASP A 569 -5.29 35.73 -4.03
N LEU A 570 -6.40 36.37 -3.62
CA LEU A 570 -6.55 36.87 -2.24
C LEU A 570 -7.15 35.84 -1.28
N GLN A 571 -7.57 34.69 -1.79
CA GLN A 571 -8.35 33.70 -1.04
C GLN A 571 -7.71 32.30 -1.16
N ALA A 572 -6.46 32.17 -0.69
CA ALA A 572 -5.72 30.91 -0.69
C ALA A 572 -6.43 29.76 0.06
N SER A 573 -7.37 30.08 0.96
CA SER A 573 -8.19 29.11 1.71
C SER A 573 -9.51 28.73 1.02
N ALA A 574 -9.85 29.32 -0.13
CA ALA A 574 -11.03 28.91 -0.90
C ALA A 574 -10.79 27.59 -1.65
N SER A 575 -11.86 26.89 -2.01
CA SER A 575 -11.80 25.69 -2.87
C SER A 575 -11.51 26.03 -4.33
N SER A 576 -11.82 27.26 -4.75
CA SER A 576 -11.44 27.77 -6.07
C SER A 576 -9.93 28.01 -6.13
N LYS A 577 -9.31 27.79 -7.29
CA LYS A 577 -7.86 27.96 -7.52
C LYS A 577 -7.63 28.70 -8.85
N LEU A 578 -6.46 29.32 -9.03
CA LEU A 578 -6.00 29.76 -10.35
C LEU A 578 -5.42 28.52 -11.07
N GLY A 579 -6.12 28.02 -12.10
CA GLY A 579 -5.79 26.74 -12.74
C GLY A 579 -4.85 26.85 -13.94
N ASN A 580 -4.90 27.96 -14.66
CA ASN A 580 -3.99 28.30 -15.75
C ASN A 580 -3.64 29.78 -15.66
N LEU A 581 -2.39 30.07 -16.00
CA LEU A 581 -1.84 31.41 -16.05
C LEU A 581 -1.03 31.51 -17.35
N SER A 582 -1.33 32.51 -18.17
CA SER A 582 -0.69 32.66 -19.48
C SER A 582 -0.49 34.12 -19.82
N THR A 583 0.58 34.46 -20.54
CA THR A 583 0.75 35.80 -21.11
C THR A 583 1.26 35.72 -22.54
N ARG A 584 0.53 36.36 -23.45
CA ARG A 584 0.93 36.59 -24.83
C ARG A 584 1.58 37.96 -24.93
N GLY A 585 2.76 38.02 -25.54
CA GLY A 585 3.43 39.30 -25.81
C GLY A 585 4.70 39.13 -26.63
N LEU A 586 5.38 40.25 -26.87
CA LEU A 586 6.65 40.28 -27.59
C LEU A 586 7.77 39.69 -26.73
N VAL A 587 8.62 38.88 -27.35
CA VAL A 587 9.88 38.40 -26.80
C VAL A 587 11.00 39.07 -27.58
N GLY A 588 11.83 39.82 -26.87
CA GLY A 588 13.03 40.47 -27.40
C GLY A 588 14.32 39.90 -26.81
N SER A 589 15.44 40.52 -27.15
CA SER A 589 16.76 40.20 -26.61
C SER A 589 17.09 40.94 -25.30
N ALA A 590 18.05 40.43 -24.53
CA ALA A 590 18.57 41.03 -23.31
C ALA A 590 17.46 41.38 -22.30
N GLN A 591 17.30 42.66 -21.95
CA GLN A 591 16.28 43.10 -20.98
C GLN A 591 14.83 42.96 -21.50
N ASN A 592 14.65 42.69 -22.80
CA ASN A 592 13.33 42.57 -23.45
C ASN A 592 12.82 41.12 -23.57
N VAL A 593 13.50 40.14 -22.94
CA VAL A 593 12.95 38.78 -22.81
C VAL A 593 11.63 38.82 -22.03
N MET A 594 10.74 37.87 -22.31
CA MET A 594 9.51 37.70 -21.54
C MET A 594 9.83 36.90 -20.28
N ILE A 595 9.36 37.38 -19.13
CA ILE A 595 9.63 36.73 -17.85
C ILE A 595 8.29 36.47 -17.16
N GLY A 596 7.90 35.20 -17.06
CA GLY A 596 6.75 34.75 -16.30
C GLY A 596 7.16 34.35 -14.87
N GLY A 597 6.73 35.10 -13.86
CA GLY A 597 6.87 34.74 -12.46
C GLY A 597 5.63 33.99 -11.94
N THR A 598 5.86 33.03 -11.06
CA THR A 598 4.78 32.38 -10.29
C THR A 598 5.19 32.19 -8.84
N ILE A 599 4.21 32.29 -7.94
CA ILE A 599 4.40 32.03 -6.51
C ILE A 599 3.62 30.77 -6.17
N VAL A 600 4.34 29.74 -5.73
CA VAL A 600 3.76 28.51 -5.19
C VAL A 600 3.56 28.70 -3.69
N THR A 601 2.34 28.45 -3.22
CA THR A 601 1.96 28.55 -1.80
C THR A 601 1.34 27.25 -1.32
N GLY A 602 1.25 27.12 0.00
CA GLY A 602 0.76 25.92 0.68
C GLY A 602 1.89 25.15 1.37
N PRO A 603 1.59 24.09 2.14
CA PRO A 603 2.62 23.23 2.74
C PRO A 603 3.27 22.25 1.75
N ASP A 604 2.60 21.93 0.64
CA ASP A 604 3.01 20.84 -0.25
C ASP A 604 3.69 21.34 -1.53
N THR A 605 4.41 20.43 -2.18
CA THR A 605 5.00 20.66 -3.51
C THR A 605 3.90 20.76 -4.57
N ALA A 606 3.96 21.76 -5.45
CA ALA A 606 3.07 21.94 -6.59
C ALA A 606 3.70 21.34 -7.85
N ARG A 607 2.95 20.49 -8.55
CA ARG A 607 3.38 19.98 -9.85
C ARG A 607 2.90 20.94 -10.95
N VAL A 608 3.83 21.57 -11.65
CA VAL A 608 3.55 22.66 -12.60
C VAL A 608 4.17 22.35 -13.97
N VAL A 609 3.40 22.53 -15.04
CA VAL A 609 3.91 22.53 -16.42
C VAL A 609 4.06 23.97 -16.90
N PHE A 610 5.29 24.37 -17.20
CA PHE A 610 5.59 25.62 -17.90
C PHE A 610 5.69 25.35 -19.39
N ARG A 611 5.12 26.22 -20.22
CA ARG A 611 5.24 26.14 -21.69
C ARG A 611 5.62 27.49 -22.28
N ALA A 612 6.35 27.46 -23.39
CA ALA A 612 6.51 28.63 -24.25
C ALA A 612 6.12 28.24 -25.68
N LEU A 613 5.00 28.78 -26.15
CA LEU A 613 4.46 28.53 -27.48
C LEU A 613 4.81 29.68 -28.41
N GLY A 614 5.24 29.35 -29.62
CA GLY A 614 5.69 30.31 -30.62
C GLY A 614 5.16 29.91 -31.98
N PRO A 615 5.73 28.90 -32.66
CA PRO A 615 5.33 28.49 -34.00
C PRO A 615 3.83 28.16 -34.14
N SER A 616 3.21 27.56 -33.12
CA SER A 616 1.77 27.23 -33.17
C SER A 616 0.86 28.46 -33.23
N LEU A 617 1.35 29.64 -32.79
CA LEU A 617 0.57 30.87 -32.78
C LEU A 617 0.24 31.38 -34.20
N ALA A 618 1.02 30.99 -35.22
CA ALA A 618 0.70 31.30 -36.62
C ALA A 618 -0.66 30.75 -37.03
N ALA A 619 -1.02 29.56 -36.54
CA ALA A 619 -2.27 28.89 -36.87
C ALA A 619 -3.51 29.60 -36.32
N VAL A 620 -3.35 30.45 -35.30
CA VAL A 620 -4.40 31.28 -34.71
C VAL A 620 -4.31 32.74 -35.14
N GLY A 621 -3.56 33.04 -36.22
CA GLY A 621 -3.52 34.34 -36.87
C GLY A 621 -2.51 35.33 -36.30
N ILE A 622 -1.65 34.92 -35.35
CA ILE A 622 -0.60 35.78 -34.82
C ILE A 622 0.48 36.02 -35.87
N GLN A 623 0.76 37.30 -36.13
CA GLN A 623 1.83 37.71 -37.04
C GLN A 623 3.18 37.67 -36.30
N ASN A 624 4.23 37.25 -36.99
CA ASN A 624 5.61 37.16 -36.48
C ASN A 624 5.76 36.37 -35.16
N PRO A 625 5.30 35.11 -35.09
CA PRO A 625 5.54 34.27 -33.92
C PRO A 625 7.04 34.04 -33.71
N LEU A 626 7.44 33.85 -32.46
CA LEU A 626 8.79 33.42 -32.12
C LEU A 626 9.05 32.02 -32.70
N GLY A 627 10.01 31.90 -33.61
CA GLY A 627 10.20 30.69 -34.41
C GLY A 627 10.76 29.49 -33.64
N ASP A 628 11.52 29.73 -32.57
CA ASP A 628 12.12 28.71 -31.72
C ASP A 628 12.22 29.27 -30.28
N PRO A 629 11.16 29.12 -29.47
CA PRO A 629 11.15 29.56 -28.08
C PRO A 629 12.05 28.69 -27.21
N GLN A 630 12.97 29.32 -26.49
CA GLN A 630 13.75 28.77 -25.39
C GLN A 630 13.08 29.13 -24.05
N LEU A 631 12.88 28.14 -23.19
CA LEU A 631 12.33 28.28 -21.84
C LEU A 631 13.35 27.88 -20.78
N ASP A 632 13.64 28.80 -19.86
CA ASP A 632 14.53 28.58 -18.73
C ASP A 632 13.81 28.83 -17.41
N LEU A 633 13.83 27.86 -16.50
CA LEU A 633 13.17 27.93 -15.19
C LEU A 633 14.19 28.17 -14.09
N PHE A 634 13.93 29.13 -13.20
CA PHE A 634 14.79 29.52 -12.08
C PHE A 634 14.04 29.52 -10.74
N ASP A 635 14.78 29.25 -9.67
CA ASP A 635 14.33 29.42 -8.28
C ASP A 635 14.47 30.88 -7.80
N ALA A 636 14.01 31.14 -6.57
CA ALA A 636 14.05 32.46 -5.94
C ALA A 636 15.48 33.02 -5.72
N ASN A 637 16.50 32.17 -5.72
CA ASN A 637 17.91 32.56 -5.55
C ASN A 637 18.62 32.79 -6.90
N GLY A 638 17.90 32.65 -8.02
CA GLY A 638 18.46 32.75 -9.37
C GLY A 638 19.16 31.46 -9.84
N GLY A 639 19.02 30.36 -9.11
CA GLY A 639 19.51 29.04 -9.52
C GLY A 639 18.66 28.50 -10.67
N LYS A 640 19.30 28.06 -11.77
CA LYS A 640 18.59 27.45 -12.90
C LYS A 640 18.14 26.03 -12.52
N ILE A 641 16.82 25.80 -12.52
CA ILE A 641 16.19 24.51 -12.23
C ILE A 641 16.20 23.63 -13.49
N SER A 642 15.78 24.19 -14.63
CA SER A 642 15.64 23.44 -15.87
C SER A 642 15.65 24.35 -17.10
N SER A 643 15.79 23.75 -18.27
CA SER A 643 15.93 24.40 -19.57
C SER A 643 15.36 23.51 -20.67
N ASN A 644 14.62 24.07 -21.61
CA ASN A 644 14.09 23.34 -22.75
C ASN A 644 13.84 24.29 -23.93
N ASN A 645 14.05 23.82 -25.16
CA ASN A 645 13.61 24.47 -26.39
C ASN A 645 12.82 23.53 -27.33
N ASN A 646 12.82 22.21 -27.07
CA ASN A 646 11.94 21.25 -27.75
C ASN A 646 11.32 20.32 -26.71
N TRP A 647 10.00 20.37 -26.56
CA TRP A 647 9.29 19.70 -25.47
C TRP A 647 9.42 18.17 -25.45
N LYS A 648 9.76 17.57 -26.60
CA LYS A 648 9.94 16.11 -26.73
C LYS A 648 11.29 15.62 -26.18
N ASP A 649 12.26 16.51 -25.95
CA ASP A 649 13.64 16.11 -25.66
C ASP A 649 13.82 15.44 -24.28
N SER A 650 12.96 15.74 -23.30
CA SER A 650 13.18 15.30 -21.90
C SER A 650 11.95 14.66 -21.25
N GLN A 651 10.76 15.27 -21.38
CA GLN A 651 9.59 14.93 -20.56
C GLN A 651 8.34 14.62 -21.41
N GLN A 652 8.51 14.16 -22.64
CA GLN A 652 7.43 13.94 -23.62
C GLN A 652 6.24 13.15 -23.04
N ALA A 653 6.51 11.97 -22.47
CA ALA A 653 5.44 11.08 -21.99
C ALA A 653 4.64 11.71 -20.83
N ALA A 654 5.32 12.36 -19.90
CA ALA A 654 4.68 12.98 -18.74
C ALA A 654 3.84 14.20 -19.16
N ILE A 655 4.37 15.06 -20.03
CA ILE A 655 3.67 16.26 -20.54
C ILE A 655 2.47 15.86 -21.42
N ALA A 656 2.61 14.82 -22.25
CA ALA A 656 1.51 14.28 -23.04
C ALA A 656 0.42 13.66 -22.14
N SER A 657 0.80 12.92 -21.10
CA SER A 657 -0.13 12.37 -20.11
C SER A 657 -0.88 13.45 -19.33
N ALA A 658 -0.27 14.63 -19.16
CA ALA A 658 -0.94 15.79 -18.55
C ALA A 658 -1.91 16.49 -19.52
N GLY A 659 -1.98 16.07 -20.79
CA GLY A 659 -2.82 16.71 -21.82
C GLY A 659 -2.29 18.08 -22.28
N LEU A 660 -1.04 18.41 -21.97
CA LEU A 660 -0.45 19.73 -22.20
C LEU A 660 0.70 19.71 -23.22
N ALA A 661 0.77 18.69 -24.08
CA ALA A 661 1.74 18.64 -25.17
C ALA A 661 1.61 19.89 -26.08
N PRO A 662 2.69 20.65 -26.29
CA PRO A 662 2.75 21.63 -27.36
C PRO A 662 2.45 21.00 -28.73
N ALA A 663 1.86 21.78 -29.63
CA ALA A 663 1.45 21.28 -30.94
C ALA A 663 2.62 21.23 -31.94
N ASN A 664 3.64 22.07 -31.73
CA ASN A 664 4.85 22.07 -32.53
C ASN A 664 6.04 21.53 -31.74
N ASP A 665 6.91 20.76 -32.39
CA ASP A 665 8.05 20.11 -31.75
C ASP A 665 9.14 21.10 -31.31
N LEU A 666 9.23 22.28 -31.95
CA LEU A 666 10.13 23.38 -31.59
C LEU A 666 9.62 24.23 -30.42
N GLU A 667 8.49 23.87 -29.81
CA GLU A 667 7.98 24.58 -28.64
C GLU A 667 8.57 24.01 -27.36
N SER A 668 8.75 24.87 -26.37
CA SER A 668 9.32 24.48 -25.09
C SER A 668 8.25 23.99 -24.10
N ALA A 669 8.59 22.99 -23.31
CA ALA A 669 7.86 22.70 -22.07
C ALA A 669 8.75 22.10 -20.97
N ILE A 670 8.44 22.44 -19.72
CA ILE A 670 9.11 21.95 -18.51
C ILE A 670 8.04 21.53 -17.52
N LEU A 671 8.06 20.26 -17.08
CA LEU A 671 7.29 19.76 -15.94
C LEU A 671 8.19 19.79 -14.69
N ALA A 672 7.76 20.49 -13.65
CA ALA A 672 8.53 20.62 -12.41
C ALA A 672 7.67 20.40 -11.16
N ASP A 673 8.26 19.75 -10.16
CA ASP A 673 7.72 19.64 -8.81
C ASP A 673 8.35 20.75 -7.95
N LEU A 674 7.55 21.75 -7.61
CA LEU A 674 7.99 23.00 -7.00
C LEU A 674 7.55 23.10 -5.53
N VAL A 675 8.50 23.23 -4.61
CA VAL A 675 8.19 23.55 -3.21
C VAL A 675 7.62 24.98 -3.10
N PRO A 676 6.94 25.34 -2.01
CA PRO A 676 6.45 26.71 -1.80
C PRO A 676 7.59 27.74 -1.94
N GLY A 677 7.37 28.76 -2.76
CA GLY A 677 8.41 29.73 -3.13
C GLY A 677 8.13 30.47 -4.43
N ASN A 678 9.06 31.34 -4.80
CA ASN A 678 8.99 32.16 -6.02
C ASN A 678 9.79 31.50 -7.13
N TYR A 679 9.21 31.45 -8.33
CA TYR A 679 9.83 30.85 -9.51
C TYR A 679 9.71 31.75 -10.71
N THR A 680 10.71 31.68 -11.58
CA THR A 680 10.81 32.53 -12.76
C THR A 680 11.03 31.68 -14.00
N ALA A 681 10.10 31.75 -14.94
CA ALA A 681 10.21 31.20 -16.29
C ALA A 681 10.62 32.30 -17.27
N VAL A 682 11.81 32.21 -17.83
CA VAL A 682 12.34 33.15 -18.82
C VAL A 682 12.14 32.56 -20.21
N VAL A 683 11.44 33.30 -21.07
CA VAL A 683 11.24 32.95 -22.48
C VAL A 683 12.10 33.86 -23.35
N SER A 684 12.93 33.24 -24.19
CA SER A 684 13.80 33.91 -25.15
C SER A 684 13.74 33.19 -26.51
N GLY A 685 14.23 33.82 -27.57
CA GLY A 685 14.44 33.12 -28.84
C GLY A 685 15.81 32.47 -28.91
N VAL A 686 15.89 31.25 -29.43
CA VAL A 686 17.18 30.63 -29.76
C VAL A 686 17.98 31.56 -30.68
N ASN A 687 19.28 31.71 -30.40
CA ASN A 687 20.19 32.65 -31.07
C ASN A 687 19.78 34.14 -30.99
N GLY A 688 18.93 34.51 -30.02
CA GLY A 688 18.49 35.90 -29.84
C GLY A 688 17.41 36.35 -30.83
N ALA A 689 16.66 35.40 -31.41
CA ALA A 689 15.51 35.71 -32.24
C ALA A 689 14.42 36.46 -31.45
N ASN A 690 13.69 37.34 -32.14
CA ASN A 690 12.57 38.09 -31.59
C ASN A 690 11.25 37.64 -32.23
N GLY A 691 10.14 37.79 -31.53
CA GLY A 691 8.82 37.45 -32.05
C GLY A 691 7.75 37.45 -30.96
N VAL A 692 6.52 37.08 -31.30
CA VAL A 692 5.44 36.92 -30.33
C VAL A 692 5.46 35.49 -29.78
N ALA A 693 5.39 35.36 -28.45
CA ALA A 693 5.24 34.06 -27.79
C ALA A 693 4.10 34.11 -26.76
N LEU A 694 3.69 32.91 -26.33
CA LEU A 694 2.79 32.69 -25.21
C LEU A 694 3.54 31.89 -24.14
N VAL A 695 3.79 32.50 -22.98
CA VAL A 695 4.29 31.78 -21.80
C VAL A 695 3.10 31.31 -20.97
N GLU A 696 3.15 30.08 -20.47
CA GLU A 696 2.08 29.49 -19.66
C GLU A 696 2.64 28.74 -18.45
N ALA A 697 1.86 28.73 -17.36
CA ALA A 697 2.05 27.87 -16.20
C ALA A 697 0.72 27.17 -15.87
N TYR A 698 0.72 25.84 -15.89
CA TYR A 698 -0.42 24.99 -15.57
C TYR A 698 -0.16 24.24 -14.27
N HIS A 699 -1.03 24.43 -13.28
CA HIS A 699 -0.98 23.66 -12.05
C HIS A 699 -1.72 22.34 -12.25
N LEU A 700 -1.03 21.21 -12.10
CA LEU A 700 -1.63 19.88 -12.18
C LEU A 700 -2.23 19.51 -10.82
N GLN A 701 -3.53 19.19 -10.80
CA GLN A 701 -4.29 18.77 -9.61
C GLN A 701 -4.47 17.26 -9.57
#